data_AF-A0AAU2WLN8-F1
#
_entry.id   AF-A0AAU2WLN8-F1
#
_cell.length_a   1.000
_cell.length_b   1.000
_cell.length_c   1.000
_cell.angle_alpha   90.00
_cell.angle_beta   90.00
_cell.angle_gamma   90.00
#
_symmetry.space_group_name_H-M   'P 1'
#
loop_
_entity.id
_entity.type
_entity.pdbx_description
1 polymer ?
#
loop_
_entity_poly.entity_id
_entity_poly.type
_entity_poly.pdbx_seq_one_letter_code
_entity_poly.pdbx_strand_id
1 'polypeptide(L)'
;MKHIRAAGGLCLVLLFLVLGAGAQPAMAHVSREHAELVVSTGVNVTSGRLIVHRDVVSAADAGAWASKVLPAGCPATGSGVPGDDGGVPGGVVIEMAWSCHLDALDLSTLLKKGGLSQVVVEFDGTAVDASAATPLVDAKGAHAPPEFPWLTVALVAAGGVALVLAARSLPSLLRGLRTGRRFHVATAGAVALSCLAPQAAFADDAAPPTVTVKGAVFRDGNANGKRDKGERAMPGVDVTDGAAWATTRADGSYTLEIDPARRETDLVSIVSPDGYTPALRKDYIPQFFHKVPETGGSGVDFALVPDRNASRPTEKWVMNSDPEVGNRTDAEARTALPQWTGQVRAMSEVDGATMQIATGDLTVTDYAEEPRRQGAYDLFSKGLEEGRLGHPFYPVMGNHDVGGTATSKGYAGSLEYYRRNLAPEWYSFDRNGRHVVVLEDNYDASGLGPQLEWLRRDLAQHAVGKQVLVFAHRSLFTQWGPGAGMQPTIDELAKYDVRMVAAGHNQQAEFRRGAFKRAVEINNQGTYGIDGAHPDYKVLDFSGITDDPRTSRNEDTGHVTGIHRQFDIDDDSALVSPGQGSVHGTRAGVPVEVYAEDDGRTPAKATLTVRDGRGHVVKRANARFGTGAAEPGIQNCYTPPGGKAEPCPAARGAWTRASGTPLRGLRPGTYTAEATAYDTKGKAFPVQKSTFDVVPDSELTKPQTGQDWLRQGGDEAGRSASGDNPGDRLDLKWTRHTGEQFNLNGSVIADGRLIVSSRAFDSPYSMMLAYDIASGRELWRTYLDGDAESAPTLHGGQVYLTTGVGRVYALDAKDGHVAWESIDREETHGDTVRRYGRAGGPVSVFALTGQDRTVAVYQDANMVRCRDAKTGVLLPGGFGAAFSWGQAHSTAIREPGSNTAYLHSMSSNTVIAMDLAKCTQLWAKDTAGDIDSHSSPVLTQPASGPAKLVTFTAYGVRGHDPETGAVTWESKVGGGSVCEPGRAPLTSPAVRGDIAYVAGRDGVVRAYDTSASDPSKPVWETKAGYLPGKSPLDDPWRVAMGCSAGTGSPTMHPLVTKSLVYVGTWDGRLLVLDRSTGKQQAAYNLGGGVASALSVSGDWVFALTDDGTVHALAARRD
;
A
#
# COMPACT_ATOMS: atom_id res chain seq x y z
N MET A 1 -74.35 21.11 -42.10
CA MET A 1 -73.31 20.29 -42.77
C MET A 1 -71.98 21.03 -42.65
N LYS A 2 -70.93 20.30 -42.22
CA LYS A 2 -69.47 20.58 -42.39
C LYS A 2 -69.09 22.06 -42.22
N HIS A 3 -68.70 22.56 -41.05
CA HIS A 3 -67.44 22.32 -40.37
C HIS A 3 -67.59 22.77 -38.90
N ILE A 4 -67.45 21.85 -37.95
CA ILE A 4 -67.06 22.01 -36.51
C ILE A 4 -67.14 20.58 -35.96
N ARG A 5 -66.20 19.73 -36.38
CA ARG A 5 -65.84 18.42 -35.79
C ARG A 5 -64.47 18.04 -36.36
N ALA A 6 -63.47 18.88 -36.07
CA ALA A 6 -62.05 18.68 -36.39
C ALA A 6 -61.23 19.73 -35.63
N ALA A 7 -61.32 19.72 -34.30
CA ALA A 7 -60.45 20.52 -33.41
C ALA A 7 -60.27 19.89 -32.01
N GLY A 8 -61.00 18.81 -31.68
CA GLY A 8 -60.87 18.11 -30.39
C GLY A 8 -59.88 16.93 -30.39
N GLY A 9 -59.27 16.59 -31.53
CA GLY A 9 -58.36 15.44 -31.66
C GLY A 9 -56.87 15.77 -31.59
N LEU A 10 -56.48 17.05 -31.65
CA LEU A 10 -55.06 17.45 -31.71
C LEU A 10 -54.51 17.93 -30.35
N CYS A 11 -55.37 18.36 -29.41
CA CYS A 11 -54.92 18.70 -28.05
C CYS A 11 -54.73 17.48 -27.14
N LEU A 12 -55.36 16.33 -27.42
CA LEU A 12 -55.17 15.12 -26.60
C LEU A 12 -53.93 14.31 -27.02
N VAL A 13 -53.45 14.47 -28.26
CA VAL A 13 -52.23 13.82 -28.75
C VAL A 13 -50.97 14.60 -28.34
N LEU A 14 -51.07 15.92 -28.15
CA LEU A 14 -49.98 16.73 -27.56
C LEU A 14 -49.85 16.57 -26.04
N LEU A 15 -50.90 16.14 -25.34
CA LEU A 15 -50.83 15.85 -23.90
C LEU A 15 -50.23 14.46 -23.61
N PHE A 16 -50.38 13.49 -24.53
CA PHE A 16 -49.77 12.16 -24.42
C PHE A 16 -48.33 12.09 -24.95
N LEU A 17 -47.91 13.00 -25.82
CA LEU A 17 -46.51 13.12 -26.26
C LEU A 17 -45.61 13.86 -25.24
N VAL A 18 -46.19 14.48 -24.20
CA VAL A 18 -45.43 15.06 -23.07
C VAL A 18 -45.27 14.06 -21.92
N LEU A 19 -45.97 12.92 -21.94
CA LEU A 19 -45.95 11.90 -20.87
C LEU A 19 -45.45 10.51 -21.31
N GLY A 20 -44.83 10.37 -22.49
CA GLY A 20 -44.41 9.05 -22.97
C GLY A 20 -43.43 9.04 -24.15
N ALA A 21 -42.16 9.35 -23.86
CA ALA A 21 -40.96 8.94 -24.60
C ALA A 21 -39.76 9.40 -23.74
N GLY A 22 -38.85 8.58 -23.22
CA GLY A 22 -38.31 7.36 -23.79
C GLY A 22 -37.03 7.60 -24.60
N ALA A 23 -36.17 8.55 -24.18
CA ALA A 23 -34.72 8.58 -24.43
C ALA A 23 -34.11 9.77 -23.67
N GLN A 24 -33.11 9.48 -22.84
CA GLN A 24 -32.29 10.47 -22.15
C GLN A 24 -31.48 11.29 -23.16
N PRO A 25 -31.42 12.62 -22.96
CA PRO A 25 -30.12 13.27 -22.94
C PRO A 25 -29.98 14.19 -21.72
N ALA A 26 -28.76 14.21 -21.20
CA ALA A 26 -28.28 15.14 -20.21
C ALA A 26 -28.56 16.60 -20.61
N MET A 27 -29.12 17.36 -19.67
CA MET A 27 -28.79 18.77 -19.49
C MET A 27 -28.75 19.08 -18.00
N ALA A 28 -27.55 19.40 -17.56
CA ALA A 28 -27.24 19.96 -16.26
C ALA A 28 -27.89 21.34 -16.10
N HIS A 29 -28.54 21.59 -14.97
CA HIS A 29 -28.54 22.91 -14.38
C HIS A 29 -28.56 22.85 -12.84
N VAL A 30 -27.71 23.70 -12.29
CA VAL A 30 -27.26 23.80 -10.90
C VAL A 30 -28.26 24.63 -10.09
N SER A 31 -28.61 24.15 -8.89
CA SER A 31 -29.28 24.92 -7.84
C SER A 31 -28.79 24.43 -6.47
N ARG A 32 -28.72 25.35 -5.51
CA ARG A 32 -28.04 25.25 -4.22
C ARG A 32 -28.60 24.11 -3.35
N GLU A 33 -27.67 23.38 -2.75
CA GLU A 33 -27.85 22.19 -1.90
C GLU A 33 -28.07 20.89 -2.69
N HIS A 34 -26.92 20.28 -2.99
CA HIS A 34 -26.56 18.94 -3.49
C HIS A 34 -27.47 18.22 -4.50
N ALA A 35 -26.88 17.92 -5.67
CA ALA A 35 -27.21 16.75 -6.49
C ALA A 35 -25.98 16.33 -7.31
N GLU A 36 -25.52 15.09 -7.17
CA GLU A 36 -24.93 14.33 -8.28
C GLU A 36 -25.93 13.25 -8.71
N LEU A 37 -25.93 12.96 -10.01
CA LEU A 37 -26.82 12.00 -10.67
C LEU A 37 -25.97 10.86 -11.22
N VAL A 38 -26.15 9.65 -10.71
CA VAL A 38 -26.04 8.41 -11.50
C VAL A 38 -27.20 7.50 -11.13
N VAL A 39 -27.95 7.08 -12.15
CA VAL A 39 -29.19 6.30 -12.06
C VAL A 39 -28.91 4.84 -12.36
N SER A 40 -29.44 3.92 -11.53
CA SER A 40 -30.34 2.80 -11.91
C SER A 40 -30.39 1.78 -10.76
N THR A 41 -31.49 1.23 -10.24
CA THR A 41 -32.96 1.37 -10.42
C THR A 41 -33.60 0.62 -9.24
N GLY A 42 -34.55 1.25 -8.53
CA GLY A 42 -35.75 0.56 -8.02
C GLY A 42 -35.86 0.22 -6.54
N VAL A 43 -34.79 -0.16 -5.85
CA VAL A 43 -34.79 -0.50 -4.40
C VAL A 43 -33.33 -0.65 -3.97
N ASN A 44 -32.92 -0.11 -2.80
CA ASN A 44 -31.79 -0.53 -1.92
C ASN A 44 -31.02 0.65 -1.28
N VAL A 45 -30.63 0.48 0.00
CA VAL A 45 -29.72 1.34 0.79
C VAL A 45 -28.26 1.12 0.34
N THR A 46 -27.40 2.16 0.36
CA THR A 46 -26.01 2.11 -0.13
C THR A 46 -24.93 2.03 0.97
N SER A 47 -25.20 2.49 2.19
CA SER A 47 -24.33 2.33 3.37
C SER A 47 -25.07 2.82 4.63
N GLY A 48 -24.57 2.53 5.83
CA GLY A 48 -25.13 3.13 7.05
C GLY A 48 -24.37 2.80 8.33
N ARG A 49 -24.59 3.64 9.35
CA ARG A 49 -24.02 3.60 10.69
C ARG A 49 -25.09 3.31 11.73
N LEU A 50 -24.80 2.40 12.65
CA LEU A 50 -25.61 2.19 13.86
C LEU A 50 -24.83 2.73 15.06
N ILE A 51 -25.46 3.51 15.93
CA ILE A 51 -24.83 4.01 17.16
C ILE A 51 -25.51 3.35 18.35
N VAL A 52 -24.75 2.49 19.03
CA VAL A 52 -25.24 1.68 20.14
C VAL A 52 -24.52 2.11 21.41
N HIS A 53 -25.23 2.25 22.52
CA HIS A 53 -24.57 2.63 23.78
C HIS A 53 -23.58 1.55 24.23
N ARG A 54 -22.41 1.94 24.73
CA ARG A 54 -21.31 1.04 25.16
C ARG A 54 -21.71 0.03 26.23
N ASP A 55 -22.79 0.29 26.98
CA ASP A 55 -23.33 -0.63 27.99
C ASP A 55 -23.98 -1.88 27.37
N VAL A 56 -24.16 -1.89 26.04
CA VAL A 56 -24.85 -2.93 25.27
C VAL A 56 -23.86 -3.81 24.55
N VAL A 57 -22.84 -3.17 23.96
CA VAL A 57 -21.75 -3.85 23.27
C VAL A 57 -20.49 -2.99 23.37
N SER A 58 -19.35 -3.64 23.63
CA SER A 58 -18.05 -2.97 23.59
C SER A 58 -17.70 -2.62 22.14
N ALA A 59 -16.84 -1.62 21.92
CA ALA A 59 -16.36 -1.30 20.56
C ALA A 59 -15.66 -2.48 19.86
N ALA A 60 -15.04 -3.38 20.63
CA ALA A 60 -14.36 -4.57 20.12
C ALA A 60 -15.33 -5.70 19.72
N ASP A 61 -16.50 -5.77 20.35
CA ASP A 61 -17.51 -6.79 20.07
C ASP A 61 -18.59 -6.30 19.10
N ALA A 62 -18.54 -5.03 18.69
CA ALA A 62 -19.62 -4.30 18.04
C ALA A 62 -20.06 -4.93 16.70
N GLY A 63 -19.13 -5.31 15.82
CA GLY A 63 -19.51 -5.97 14.55
C GLY A 63 -19.90 -7.42 14.69
N ALA A 64 -19.35 -8.15 15.67
CA ALA A 64 -19.78 -9.51 15.96
C ALA A 64 -21.20 -9.53 16.57
N TRP A 65 -21.52 -8.51 17.37
CA TRP A 65 -22.87 -8.25 17.86
C TRP A 65 -23.80 -7.81 16.73
N ALA A 66 -23.38 -6.87 15.88
CA ALA A 66 -24.16 -6.39 14.74
C ALA A 66 -24.49 -7.53 13.78
N SER A 67 -23.52 -8.41 13.50
CA SER A 67 -23.69 -9.60 12.65
C SER A 67 -24.67 -10.63 13.23
N LYS A 68 -25.03 -10.54 14.53
CA LYS A 68 -26.07 -11.37 15.17
C LYS A 68 -27.45 -10.74 15.10
N VAL A 69 -27.54 -9.43 14.96
CA VAL A 69 -28.81 -8.67 14.98
C VAL A 69 -29.24 -8.19 13.58
N LEU A 70 -28.30 -8.04 12.66
CA LEU A 70 -28.54 -7.75 11.24
C LEU A 70 -28.81 -9.05 10.45
N PRO A 71 -29.64 -9.01 9.40
CA PRO A 71 -29.93 -10.17 8.56
C PRO A 71 -28.71 -10.61 7.72
N ALA A 72 -28.73 -11.86 7.26
CA ALA A 72 -27.66 -12.45 6.45
C ALA A 72 -27.46 -11.68 5.13
N GLY A 73 -26.23 -11.23 4.86
CA GLY A 73 -25.89 -10.40 3.69
C GLY A 73 -25.49 -8.96 4.02
N CYS A 74 -25.58 -8.55 5.29
CA CYS A 74 -25.08 -7.27 5.79
C CYS A 74 -23.85 -7.46 6.67
N PRO A 75 -22.64 -7.60 6.08
CA PRO A 75 -21.43 -7.58 6.88
C PRO A 75 -21.31 -6.22 7.55
N ALA A 76 -21.12 -6.19 8.86
CA ALA A 76 -20.76 -5.01 9.62
C ALA A 76 -19.28 -5.08 9.96
N THR A 77 -18.55 -3.97 9.83
CA THR A 77 -17.15 -3.95 10.28
C THR A 77 -17.12 -3.88 11.81
N GLY A 78 -16.24 -4.68 12.42
CA GLY A 78 -16.33 -5.02 13.84
C GLY A 78 -15.55 -4.18 14.82
N SER A 79 -14.79 -3.21 14.34
CA SER A 79 -14.31 -2.14 15.18
C SER A 79 -15.33 -1.02 15.10
N GLY A 80 -16.09 -0.80 16.17
CA GLY A 80 -16.60 0.56 16.31
C GLY A 80 -15.40 1.50 16.30
N VAL A 81 -15.43 2.54 15.46
CA VAL A 81 -14.28 3.43 15.27
C VAL A 81 -13.88 3.93 16.67
N PRO A 82 -12.71 3.53 17.20
CA PRO A 82 -12.35 3.90 18.57
C PRO A 82 -12.20 5.42 18.66
N GLY A 83 -13.08 6.07 19.42
CA GLY A 83 -13.12 7.53 19.55
C GLY A 83 -14.23 8.24 18.75
N ASP A 84 -14.94 7.52 17.86
CA ASP A 84 -16.18 8.01 17.24
C ASP A 84 -17.38 7.49 18.05
N ASP A 85 -18.07 8.40 18.72
CA ASP A 85 -19.29 8.11 19.47
C ASP A 85 -20.57 8.41 18.66
N GLY A 86 -20.40 8.80 17.39
CA GLY A 86 -21.47 9.15 16.48
C GLY A 86 -22.25 10.40 16.91
N GLY A 87 -21.68 11.23 17.79
CA GLY A 87 -22.36 12.38 18.39
C GLY A 87 -23.17 12.04 19.64
N VAL A 88 -23.11 10.80 20.13
CA VAL A 88 -23.76 10.36 21.36
C VAL A 88 -22.72 9.99 22.42
N PRO A 89 -22.66 10.69 23.57
CA PRO A 89 -21.73 10.34 24.65
C PRO A 89 -21.84 8.88 25.08
N GLY A 90 -20.79 8.11 24.84
CA GLY A 90 -20.77 6.66 25.11
C GLY A 90 -21.42 5.78 24.05
N GLY A 91 -21.67 6.31 22.86
CA GLY A 91 -22.01 5.57 21.67
C GLY A 91 -20.82 4.75 21.14
N VAL A 92 -21.15 3.65 20.48
CA VAL A 92 -20.27 2.80 19.72
C VAL A 92 -20.85 2.80 18.30
N VAL A 93 -20.12 3.41 17.37
CA VAL A 93 -20.47 3.43 15.95
C VAL A 93 -20.25 2.04 15.36
N ILE A 94 -21.15 1.59 14.48
CA ILE A 94 -21.03 0.32 13.77
C ILE A 94 -21.29 0.62 12.30
N GLU A 95 -20.26 0.48 11.49
CA GLU A 95 -20.33 0.66 10.05
C GLU A 95 -20.88 -0.60 9.38
N MET A 96 -21.98 -0.45 8.64
CA MET A 96 -22.48 -1.47 7.75
C MET A 96 -21.74 -1.40 6.42
N ALA A 97 -21.34 -2.55 5.88
CA ALA A 97 -20.69 -2.61 4.58
C ALA A 97 -21.57 -2.02 3.48
N TRP A 98 -20.94 -1.42 2.48
CA TRP A 98 -21.58 -0.88 1.28
C TRP A 98 -22.38 -1.91 0.46
N SER A 99 -22.15 -3.20 0.69
CA SER A 99 -22.91 -4.31 0.10
C SER A 99 -24.12 -4.75 0.94
N CYS A 100 -24.45 -4.04 2.03
CA CYS A 100 -25.55 -4.36 2.92
C CYS A 100 -26.89 -3.95 2.28
N HIS A 101 -27.61 -4.94 1.74
CA HIS A 101 -28.92 -4.74 1.12
C HIS A 101 -30.04 -4.99 2.13
N LEU A 102 -30.77 -3.94 2.53
CA LEU A 102 -31.89 -4.01 3.46
C LEU A 102 -33.14 -3.34 2.87
N ASP A 103 -34.25 -4.09 2.78
CA ASP A 103 -35.56 -3.54 2.41
C ASP A 103 -36.22 -2.79 3.59
N ALA A 104 -35.98 -3.28 4.81
CA ALA A 104 -36.38 -2.67 6.07
C ALA A 104 -35.50 -3.21 7.20
N LEU A 105 -35.11 -2.35 8.15
CA LEU A 105 -34.36 -2.75 9.34
C LEU A 105 -35.24 -2.61 10.59
N ASP A 106 -35.72 -3.73 11.15
CA ASP A 106 -36.52 -3.72 12.38
C ASP A 106 -35.64 -3.64 13.64
N LEU A 107 -35.43 -2.41 14.11
CA LEU A 107 -34.64 -2.13 15.31
C LEU A 107 -35.49 -2.13 16.61
N SER A 108 -36.77 -2.49 16.55
CA SER A 108 -37.68 -2.43 17.69
C SER A 108 -37.26 -3.32 18.86
N THR A 109 -36.58 -4.43 18.56
CA THR A 109 -36.04 -5.37 19.56
C THR A 109 -34.83 -4.78 20.30
N LEU A 110 -34.04 -3.95 19.63
CA LEU A 110 -32.88 -3.25 20.18
C LEU A 110 -33.29 -2.05 21.04
N LEU A 111 -34.35 -1.34 20.65
CA LEU A 111 -34.97 -0.30 21.47
C LEU A 111 -35.59 -0.85 22.76
N LYS A 112 -36.30 -1.99 22.67
CA LYS A 112 -36.91 -2.63 23.85
C LYS A 112 -35.89 -3.12 24.88
N LYS A 113 -34.66 -3.42 24.44
CA LYS A 113 -33.53 -3.80 25.32
C LYS A 113 -32.70 -2.60 25.79
N GLY A 114 -33.10 -1.37 25.44
CA GLY A 114 -32.54 -0.12 25.98
C GLY A 114 -31.16 0.26 25.45
N GLY A 115 -30.75 -0.28 24.29
CA GLY A 115 -29.35 -0.20 23.87
C GLY A 115 -29.01 0.69 22.69
N LEU A 116 -29.98 0.98 21.83
CA LEU A 116 -29.76 1.78 20.63
C LEU A 116 -30.01 3.25 20.95
N SER A 117 -29.00 4.10 20.76
CA SER A 117 -29.08 5.52 21.08
C SER A 117 -29.31 6.39 19.86
N GLN A 118 -28.77 6.01 18.69
CA GLN A 118 -28.95 6.72 17.42
C GLN A 118 -28.68 5.79 16.24
N VAL A 119 -29.27 6.07 15.07
CA VAL A 119 -29.05 5.32 13.83
C VAL A 119 -28.90 6.33 12.70
N VAL A 120 -27.82 6.24 11.94
CA VAL A 120 -27.55 7.14 10.82
C VAL A 120 -27.43 6.29 9.56
N VAL A 121 -28.39 6.37 8.65
CA VAL A 121 -28.35 5.60 7.40
C VAL A 121 -28.12 6.54 6.23
N GLU A 122 -27.29 6.15 5.28
CA GLU A 122 -27.04 6.92 4.07
C GLU A 122 -27.77 6.28 2.88
N PHE A 123 -28.61 7.07 2.21
CA PHE A 123 -29.41 6.63 1.08
C PHE A 123 -29.17 7.57 -0.10
N ASP A 124 -28.64 7.05 -1.21
CA ASP A 124 -28.37 7.82 -2.43
C ASP A 124 -27.58 9.13 -2.15
N GLY A 125 -26.61 9.09 -1.23
CA GLY A 125 -25.81 10.26 -0.81
C GLY A 125 -26.51 11.22 0.17
N THR A 126 -27.69 10.85 0.67
CA THR A 126 -28.45 11.61 1.69
C THR A 126 -28.40 10.88 3.02
N ALA A 127 -27.87 11.53 4.06
CA ALA A 127 -27.90 11.00 5.42
C ALA A 127 -29.28 11.21 6.07
N VAL A 128 -29.82 10.16 6.68
CA VAL A 128 -31.07 10.19 7.45
C VAL A 128 -30.79 9.75 8.89
N ASP A 129 -31.12 10.60 9.85
CA ASP A 129 -31.03 10.30 11.28
C ASP A 129 -32.34 9.69 11.78
N ALA A 130 -32.28 8.46 12.29
CA ALA A 130 -33.39 7.76 12.93
C ALA A 130 -33.14 7.66 14.44
N SER A 131 -34.01 8.30 15.22
CA SER A 131 -33.95 8.29 16.68
C SER A 131 -34.67 7.10 17.30
N ALA A 132 -34.44 6.86 18.60
CA ALA A 132 -35.17 5.86 19.38
C ALA A 132 -36.70 5.99 19.36
N ALA A 133 -37.25 7.16 18.98
CA ALA A 133 -38.68 7.40 18.84
C ALA A 133 -39.25 6.90 17.49
N THR A 134 -38.42 6.73 16.46
CA THR A 134 -38.79 6.33 15.10
C THR A 134 -37.74 5.37 14.52
N PRO A 135 -37.66 4.12 15.02
CA PRO A 135 -36.61 3.14 14.70
C PRO A 135 -36.64 2.55 13.30
N LEU A 136 -37.76 2.71 12.58
CA LEU A 136 -38.01 1.96 11.37
C LEU A 136 -37.41 2.74 10.20
N VAL A 137 -36.22 2.33 9.77
CA VAL A 137 -35.63 2.79 8.51
C VAL A 137 -36.07 1.80 7.43
N ASP A 138 -37.09 2.19 6.68
CA ASP A 138 -37.48 1.53 5.43
C ASP A 138 -37.05 2.39 4.23
N ALA A 139 -37.10 1.84 3.01
CA ALA A 139 -36.76 2.58 1.78
C ALA A 139 -37.66 3.81 1.50
N LYS A 140 -38.67 4.09 2.33
CA LYS A 140 -39.58 5.24 2.28
C LYS A 140 -39.53 6.07 3.57
N GLY A 141 -38.60 5.80 4.49
CA GLY A 141 -38.63 6.18 5.90
C GLY A 141 -38.40 7.66 6.23
N ALA A 142 -38.51 8.55 5.24
CA ALA A 142 -38.66 9.98 5.47
C ALA A 142 -40.14 10.36 5.40
N HIS A 143 -40.76 10.68 6.53
CA HIS A 143 -42.02 11.43 6.60
C HIS A 143 -41.76 12.69 7.43
N ALA A 144 -42.11 13.93 7.03
CA ALA A 144 -42.96 14.47 5.97
C ALA A 144 -42.31 15.72 5.34
N PRO A 145 -42.68 16.15 4.12
CA PRO A 145 -42.10 17.35 3.50
C PRO A 145 -42.56 18.64 4.21
N PRO A 146 -41.77 19.73 4.19
CA PRO A 146 -42.25 21.02 4.65
C PRO A 146 -43.46 21.45 3.81
N GLU A 147 -44.53 21.92 4.46
CA GLU A 147 -45.66 22.54 3.78
C GLU A 147 -45.21 23.82 3.07
N PHE A 148 -44.92 23.72 1.77
CA PHE A 148 -44.76 24.88 0.89
C PHE A 148 -46.14 25.29 0.36
N PRO A 149 -46.51 26.59 0.36
CA PRO A 149 -47.84 27.01 -0.02
C PRO A 149 -47.95 27.09 -1.54
N TRP A 150 -48.25 25.95 -2.18
CA TRP A 150 -48.38 25.83 -3.64
C TRP A 150 -49.46 26.76 -4.22
N LEU A 151 -50.46 27.12 -3.41
CA LEU A 151 -51.49 28.10 -3.78
C LEU A 151 -50.90 29.49 -4.07
N THR A 152 -49.86 29.91 -3.35
CA THR A 152 -49.27 31.25 -3.49
C THR A 152 -48.43 31.35 -4.76
N VAL A 153 -47.70 30.29 -5.11
CA VAL A 153 -46.89 30.22 -6.34
C VAL A 153 -47.77 30.06 -7.58
N ALA A 154 -48.84 29.27 -7.49
CA ALA A 154 -49.82 29.13 -8.57
C ALA A 154 -50.58 30.43 -8.85
N LEU A 155 -50.93 31.21 -7.81
CA LEU A 155 -51.60 32.51 -7.96
C LEU A 155 -50.67 33.59 -8.53
N VAL A 156 -49.38 33.58 -8.18
CA VAL A 156 -48.38 34.52 -8.73
C VAL A 156 -48.04 34.18 -10.19
N ALA A 157 -47.94 32.90 -10.54
CA ALA A 157 -47.72 32.45 -11.91
C ALA A 157 -48.96 32.72 -12.80
N ALA A 158 -50.17 32.49 -12.29
CA ALA A 158 -51.42 32.83 -13.00
C ALA A 158 -51.60 34.35 -13.17
N GLY A 159 -51.22 35.15 -12.17
CA GLY A 159 -51.22 36.61 -12.22
C GLY A 159 -50.21 37.18 -13.22
N GLY A 160 -49.00 36.60 -13.29
CA GLY A 160 -47.97 36.98 -14.25
C GLY A 160 -48.35 36.66 -15.70
N VAL A 161 -48.96 35.49 -15.94
CA VAL A 161 -49.43 35.10 -17.28
C VAL A 161 -50.62 35.95 -17.72
N ALA A 162 -51.53 36.32 -16.81
CA ALA A 162 -52.64 37.24 -17.09
C ALA A 162 -52.15 38.68 -17.40
N LEU A 163 -51.11 39.17 -16.70
CA LEU A 163 -50.51 40.49 -16.98
C LEU A 163 -49.77 40.54 -18.32
N VAL A 164 -49.06 39.48 -18.70
CA VAL A 164 -48.34 39.40 -19.98
C VAL A 164 -49.30 39.24 -21.17
N LEU A 165 -50.42 38.54 -20.99
CA LEU A 165 -51.49 38.44 -21.99
C LEU A 165 -52.31 39.76 -22.11
N ALA A 166 -52.51 40.48 -21.01
CA ALA A 166 -53.14 41.81 -21.03
C ALA A 166 -52.24 42.88 -21.66
N ALA A 167 -50.93 42.84 -21.41
CA ALA A 167 -49.96 43.79 -21.97
C ALA A 167 -49.69 43.56 -23.48
N ARG A 168 -49.85 42.33 -23.98
CA ARG A 168 -49.72 42.01 -25.42
C ARG A 168 -50.98 42.27 -26.25
N SER A 169 -52.09 42.67 -25.62
CA SER A 169 -53.39 42.94 -26.27
C SER A 169 -53.73 44.44 -26.41
N LEU A 170 -52.82 45.35 -26.03
CA LEU A 170 -53.09 46.80 -25.98
C LEU A 170 -52.19 47.64 -26.93
N PRO A 171 -52.13 47.29 -28.23
CA PRO A 171 -52.21 48.37 -29.21
C PRO A 171 -53.07 47.99 -30.42
N SER A 172 -54.38 47.90 -30.24
CA SER A 172 -55.33 47.99 -31.37
C SER A 172 -56.71 48.57 -31.02
N LEU A 173 -56.98 48.96 -29.77
CA LEU A 173 -58.22 49.64 -29.39
C LEU A 173 -57.88 50.89 -28.56
N LEU A 174 -58.44 52.04 -28.95
CA LEU A 174 -58.35 53.37 -28.34
C LEU A 174 -57.27 54.33 -28.89
N ARG A 175 -57.31 54.54 -30.21
CA ARG A 175 -57.18 55.91 -30.76
C ARG A 175 -58.57 56.57 -30.73
N GLY A 176 -58.72 57.62 -29.92
CA GLY A 176 -59.81 58.59 -30.07
C GLY A 176 -60.56 58.93 -28.78
N LEU A 177 -60.72 60.24 -28.54
CA LEU A 177 -61.59 60.94 -27.57
C LEU A 177 -60.95 61.19 -26.19
N ARG A 178 -60.40 62.38 -25.90
CA ARG A 178 -60.98 63.71 -25.60
C ARG A 178 -61.89 63.76 -24.34
N THR A 179 -61.46 64.65 -23.42
CA THR A 179 -62.21 65.50 -22.48
C THR A 179 -62.90 64.89 -21.24
N GLY A 180 -62.62 65.50 -20.07
CA GLY A 180 -63.66 65.87 -19.09
C GLY A 180 -63.74 65.09 -17.76
N ARG A 181 -63.31 65.75 -16.67
CA ARG A 181 -63.75 65.65 -15.26
C ARG A 181 -64.05 64.28 -14.59
N ARG A 182 -63.26 64.04 -13.54
CA ARG A 182 -63.51 63.37 -12.23
C ARG A 182 -64.86 62.66 -12.01
N PHE A 183 -64.81 61.36 -11.72
CA PHE A 183 -65.56 60.72 -10.62
C PHE A 183 -64.73 59.60 -9.98
N HIS A 184 -64.80 59.53 -8.66
CA HIS A 184 -64.10 58.59 -7.79
C HIS A 184 -64.81 57.23 -7.74
N VAL A 185 -64.04 56.14 -7.76
CA VAL A 185 -64.36 54.92 -7.00
C VAL A 185 -63.09 54.52 -6.24
N ALA A 186 -63.28 54.31 -4.95
CA ALA A 186 -62.25 54.11 -3.94
C ALA A 186 -61.67 52.68 -3.95
N THR A 187 -60.57 52.55 -3.20
CA THR A 187 -60.04 51.34 -2.56
C THR A 187 -59.48 50.23 -3.47
N ALA A 188 -58.17 50.31 -3.73
CA ALA A 188 -57.19 49.22 -3.60
C ALA A 188 -55.82 49.71 -4.12
N GLY A 189 -54.99 50.31 -3.26
CA GLY A 189 -53.70 50.83 -3.73
C GLY A 189 -52.81 51.49 -2.67
N ALA A 190 -52.95 51.09 -1.39
CA ALA A 190 -52.10 51.62 -0.31
C ALA A 190 -51.77 50.56 0.77
N VAL A 191 -51.75 49.27 0.41
CA VAL A 191 -51.24 48.19 1.30
C VAL A 191 -50.17 47.31 0.61
N ALA A 192 -49.83 47.57 -0.65
CA ALA A 192 -48.88 46.74 -1.40
C ALA A 192 -47.50 47.40 -1.67
N LEU A 193 -47.12 48.43 -0.89
CA LEU A 193 -45.77 49.02 -0.93
C LEU A 193 -45.12 49.18 0.45
N SER A 194 -45.68 48.57 1.49
CA SER A 194 -45.08 48.46 2.83
C SER A 194 -44.79 47.02 3.26
N CYS A 195 -44.94 46.03 2.37
CA CYS A 195 -44.55 44.63 2.60
C CYS A 195 -43.46 44.11 1.64
N LEU A 196 -42.78 45.02 0.91
CA LEU A 196 -41.59 44.73 0.09
C LEU A 196 -40.34 45.45 0.62
N ALA A 197 -40.34 45.81 1.92
CA ALA A 197 -39.09 45.80 2.64
C ALA A 197 -38.81 44.33 2.96
N PRO A 198 -37.68 43.74 2.54
CA PRO A 198 -37.25 42.52 3.20
C PRO A 198 -37.16 42.88 4.67
N GLN A 199 -37.95 42.22 5.52
CA GLN A 199 -37.43 41.94 6.85
C GLN A 199 -36.23 41.04 6.62
N ALA A 200 -35.10 41.67 6.32
CA ALA A 200 -33.85 41.18 6.82
C ALA A 200 -34.09 41.09 8.33
N ALA A 201 -34.43 39.89 8.79
CA ALA A 201 -33.90 39.46 10.05
C ALA A 201 -32.38 39.55 9.87
N PHE A 202 -31.82 40.73 10.10
CA PHE A 202 -30.51 40.83 10.69
C PHE A 202 -30.71 40.21 12.07
N ALA A 203 -30.63 38.88 12.13
CA ALA A 203 -29.65 38.37 13.06
C ALA A 203 -28.37 39.12 12.64
N ASP A 204 -27.90 40.03 13.49
CA ASP A 204 -26.50 40.36 13.47
C ASP A 204 -25.79 39.02 13.69
N ASP A 205 -25.55 38.27 12.61
CA ASP A 205 -24.40 37.40 12.51
C ASP A 205 -23.22 38.36 12.53
N ALA A 206 -22.94 38.91 13.73
CA ALA A 206 -21.69 39.56 14.01
C ALA A 206 -20.65 38.56 13.53
N ALA A 207 -19.86 38.95 12.53
CA ALA A 207 -18.74 38.14 12.06
C ALA A 207 -18.02 37.61 13.31
N PRO A 208 -17.73 36.29 13.38
CA PRO A 208 -17.08 35.73 14.54
C PRO A 208 -15.87 36.61 14.87
N PRO A 209 -15.65 36.94 16.16
CA PRO A 209 -14.66 37.93 16.54
C PRO A 209 -13.29 37.51 16.02
N THR A 210 -12.84 38.15 14.94
CA THR A 210 -11.54 37.87 14.34
C THR A 210 -10.46 38.57 15.14
N VAL A 211 -9.28 37.96 15.18
CA VAL A 211 -8.07 38.52 15.76
C VAL A 211 -7.07 38.86 14.67
N THR A 212 -6.45 40.02 14.80
CA THR A 212 -5.43 40.46 13.86
C THR A 212 -4.06 39.89 14.24
N VAL A 213 -3.43 39.19 13.31
CA VAL A 213 -2.04 38.70 13.41
C VAL A 213 -1.13 39.49 12.48
N LYS A 214 0.02 39.94 13.01
CA LYS A 214 1.03 40.70 12.27
C LYS A 214 2.41 40.06 12.45
N GLY A 215 3.17 40.04 11.37
CA GLY A 215 4.55 39.56 11.38
C GLY A 215 5.29 39.99 10.14
N ALA A 216 6.50 39.47 9.99
CA ALA A 216 7.34 39.67 8.83
C ALA A 216 8.03 38.38 8.39
N VAL A 217 8.24 38.23 7.09
CA VAL A 217 9.10 37.19 6.52
C VAL A 217 10.42 37.82 6.10
N PHE A 218 11.52 37.17 6.47
CA PHE A 218 12.87 37.68 6.21
C PHE A 218 13.84 36.56 5.88
N ARG A 219 14.90 36.93 5.16
CA ARG A 219 16.00 36.04 4.82
C ARG A 219 16.94 35.92 6.01
N ASP A 220 16.90 34.77 6.66
CA ASP A 220 17.77 34.42 7.77
C ASP A 220 19.11 33.90 7.23
N GLY A 221 20.13 34.74 7.31
CA GLY A 221 21.45 34.43 6.75
C GLY A 221 22.32 33.57 7.65
N ASN A 222 22.01 33.51 8.95
CA ASN A 222 22.82 32.82 9.95
C ASN A 222 22.11 31.61 10.58
N ALA A 223 20.87 31.33 10.14
CA ALA A 223 20.03 30.21 10.53
C ALA A 223 19.72 30.18 12.04
N ASN A 224 19.62 31.34 12.69
CA ASN A 224 19.33 31.43 14.12
C ASN A 224 17.82 31.59 14.44
N GLY A 225 16.97 31.70 13.41
CA GLY A 225 15.52 31.85 13.52
C GLY A 225 15.07 33.21 14.06
N LYS A 226 15.95 34.21 14.13
CA LYS A 226 15.68 35.54 14.71
C LYS A 226 16.03 36.63 13.72
N ARG A 227 15.16 37.63 13.63
CA ARG A 227 15.39 38.78 12.74
C ARG A 227 16.52 39.65 13.24
N ASP A 228 17.68 39.55 12.60
CA ASP A 228 18.86 40.33 12.92
C ASP A 228 18.99 41.61 12.08
N LYS A 229 19.79 42.56 12.59
CA LYS A 229 20.07 43.80 11.86
C LYS A 229 20.84 43.49 10.57
N GLY A 230 20.24 43.81 9.43
CA GLY A 230 20.83 43.62 8.10
C GLY A 230 20.24 42.45 7.33
N GLU A 231 19.39 41.65 7.96
CA GLU A 231 18.62 40.62 7.28
C GLU A 231 17.53 41.23 6.41
N ARG A 232 17.45 40.72 5.18
CA ARG A 232 16.61 41.31 4.14
C ARG A 232 15.18 40.85 4.33
N ALA A 233 14.26 41.79 4.21
CA ALA A 233 12.85 41.49 4.04
C ALA A 233 12.61 40.58 2.82
N MET A 234 11.64 39.67 2.93
CA MET A 234 11.22 38.82 1.82
C MET A 234 9.78 39.16 1.41
N PRO A 235 9.59 39.89 0.30
CA PRO A 235 8.27 40.20 -0.25
C PRO A 235 7.72 39.05 -1.09
N GLY A 236 6.39 39.02 -1.27
CA GLY A 236 5.74 38.06 -2.17
C GLY A 236 5.60 36.63 -1.61
N VAL A 237 5.93 36.41 -0.34
CA VAL A 237 5.67 35.16 0.38
C VAL A 237 4.24 35.16 0.90
N ASP A 238 3.50 34.09 0.61
CA ASP A 238 2.12 33.90 1.06
C ASP A 238 2.07 33.30 2.47
N VAL A 239 1.13 33.80 3.26
CA VAL A 239 0.90 33.50 4.67
C VAL A 239 -0.57 33.16 4.86
N THR A 240 -0.88 32.06 5.54
CA THR A 240 -2.25 31.55 5.68
C THR A 240 -2.48 30.87 7.03
N ASP A 241 -3.73 30.83 7.48
CA ASP A 241 -4.20 30.00 8.61
C ASP A 241 -5.06 28.81 8.12
N GLY A 242 -4.99 28.51 6.82
CA GLY A 242 -5.81 27.53 6.12
C GLY A 242 -7.16 28.05 5.60
N ALA A 243 -7.61 29.25 5.99
CA ALA A 243 -8.85 29.85 5.49
C ALA A 243 -8.62 31.27 4.93
N ALA A 244 -7.95 32.11 5.71
CA ALA A 244 -7.49 33.43 5.33
C ALA A 244 -6.08 33.37 4.72
N TRP A 245 -5.76 34.35 3.87
CA TRP A 245 -4.47 34.46 3.18
C TRP A 245 -4.02 35.92 3.13
N ALA A 246 -2.72 36.13 3.26
CA ALA A 246 -2.06 37.42 3.07
C ALA A 246 -0.71 37.21 2.36
N THR A 247 -0.35 38.13 1.48
CA THR A 247 0.97 38.15 0.85
C THR A 247 1.84 39.22 1.50
N THR A 248 3.08 38.88 1.81
CA THR A 248 4.04 39.83 2.38
C THR A 248 4.32 41.02 1.44
N ARG A 249 4.38 42.21 2.02
CA ARG A 249 4.66 43.47 1.33
C ARG A 249 6.15 43.60 0.98
N ALA A 250 6.52 44.67 0.28
CA ALA A 250 7.91 45.00 -0.10
C ALA A 250 8.89 44.99 1.09
N ASP A 251 8.42 45.32 2.30
CA ASP A 251 9.20 45.33 3.54
C ASP A 251 9.13 44.00 4.32
N GLY A 252 8.55 42.96 3.72
CA GLY A 252 8.38 41.63 4.27
C GLY A 252 7.22 41.51 5.26
N SER A 253 6.51 42.60 5.56
CA SER A 253 5.41 42.58 6.55
C SER A 253 4.14 41.95 5.99
N TYR A 254 3.37 41.29 6.85
CA TYR A 254 2.02 40.81 6.54
C TYR A 254 1.03 41.16 7.65
N THR A 255 -0.26 41.09 7.34
CA THR A 255 -1.35 41.24 8.30
C THR A 255 -2.46 40.29 7.89
N LEU A 256 -2.93 39.47 8.82
CA LEU A 256 -3.93 38.44 8.60
C LEU A 256 -5.02 38.55 9.66
N GLU A 257 -6.28 38.52 9.26
CA GLU A 257 -7.42 38.41 10.19
C GLU A 257 -7.80 36.94 10.29
N ILE A 258 -7.82 36.42 11.52
CA ILE A 258 -8.02 35.00 11.81
C ILE A 258 -9.24 34.85 12.69
N ASP A 259 -10.07 33.85 12.43
CA ASP A 259 -11.16 33.47 13.33
C ASP A 259 -10.65 32.47 14.38
N PRO A 260 -10.46 32.89 15.64
CA PRO A 260 -9.92 32.05 16.71
C PRO A 260 -10.92 30.98 17.19
N ALA A 261 -12.17 31.00 16.71
CA ALA A 261 -13.18 30.01 17.10
C ALA A 261 -13.10 28.72 16.27
N ARG A 262 -12.32 28.70 15.18
CA ARG A 262 -12.24 27.53 14.29
C ARG A 262 -11.52 26.36 14.93
N ARG A 263 -10.58 26.61 15.84
CA ARG A 263 -9.65 25.61 16.40
C ARG A 263 -9.28 25.98 17.84
N GLU A 264 -8.83 25.01 18.63
CA GLU A 264 -8.33 25.26 20.00
C GLU A 264 -6.94 25.89 19.97
N THR A 265 -6.00 25.30 19.22
CA THR A 265 -4.73 25.94 18.85
C THR A 265 -4.80 26.42 17.40
N ASP A 266 -4.90 27.74 17.22
CA ASP A 266 -4.76 28.35 15.90
C ASP A 266 -3.31 28.53 15.48
N LEU A 267 -3.08 28.34 14.19
CA LEU A 267 -1.77 28.38 13.57
C LEU A 267 -1.79 29.31 12.37
N VAL A 268 -0.69 30.04 12.17
CA VAL A 268 -0.37 30.70 10.90
C VAL A 268 0.83 30.00 10.30
N SER A 269 0.79 29.73 9.01
CA SER A 269 1.87 29.11 8.25
C SER A 269 2.21 29.93 7.00
N ILE A 270 3.35 29.61 6.39
CA ILE A 270 3.80 30.18 5.12
C ILE A 270 3.93 29.12 4.03
N VAL A 271 3.69 29.54 2.78
CA VAL A 271 4.12 28.78 1.61
C VAL A 271 5.58 29.16 1.34
N SER A 272 6.50 28.31 1.79
CA SER A 272 7.95 28.59 1.67
C SER A 272 8.37 28.58 0.20
N PRO A 273 9.12 29.60 -0.28
CA PRO A 273 9.51 29.69 -1.68
C PRO A 273 10.73 28.82 -2.03
N ASP A 274 10.88 28.52 -3.33
CA ASP A 274 12.04 27.80 -3.89
C ASP A 274 13.39 28.37 -3.43
N GLY A 275 14.35 27.48 -3.13
CA GLY A 275 15.70 27.85 -2.71
C GLY A 275 15.83 28.25 -1.23
N TYR A 276 14.75 28.11 -0.44
CA TYR A 276 14.75 28.37 0.98
C TYR A 276 14.19 27.19 1.77
N THR A 277 14.64 27.07 3.02
CA THR A 277 14.04 26.21 4.03
C THR A 277 13.82 27.05 5.27
N PRO A 278 12.64 27.02 5.91
CA PRO A 278 12.43 27.72 7.17
C PRO A 278 13.45 27.30 8.22
N ALA A 279 13.80 28.22 9.13
CA ALA A 279 14.71 27.90 10.22
C ALA A 279 14.24 26.64 10.97
N LEU A 280 15.17 25.74 11.29
CA LEU A 280 14.82 24.46 11.89
C LEU A 280 14.67 24.61 13.40
N ARG A 281 13.68 23.91 13.96
CA ARG A 281 13.64 23.58 15.38
C ARG A 281 14.79 22.65 15.75
N LYS A 282 15.00 22.45 17.05
CA LYS A 282 16.00 21.49 17.59
C LYS A 282 15.77 20.04 17.15
N ASP A 283 14.52 19.69 16.84
CA ASP A 283 14.09 18.37 16.37
C ASP A 283 13.95 18.32 14.84
N TYR A 284 14.56 19.26 14.12
CA TYR A 284 14.63 19.30 12.67
C TYR A 284 13.31 19.59 11.93
N ILE A 285 12.20 19.83 12.65
CA ILE A 285 10.95 20.30 12.04
C ILE A 285 11.13 21.77 11.63
N PRO A 286 10.86 22.16 10.37
CA PRO A 286 10.97 23.56 9.95
C PRO A 286 9.94 24.45 10.65
N GLN A 287 10.33 25.67 11.00
CA GLN A 287 9.46 26.68 11.59
C GLN A 287 8.62 27.39 10.53
N PHE A 288 7.88 26.61 9.73
CA PHE A 288 6.98 27.14 8.68
C PHE A 288 5.61 27.53 9.22
N PHE A 289 5.38 27.33 10.52
CA PHE A 289 4.15 27.71 11.21
C PHE A 289 4.44 28.24 12.62
N HIS A 290 3.53 29.06 13.13
CA HIS A 290 3.55 29.60 14.49
C HIS A 290 2.17 29.55 15.11
N LYS A 291 2.11 29.32 16.43
CA LYS A 291 0.88 29.45 17.21
C LYS A 291 0.42 30.90 17.24
N VAL A 292 -0.87 31.11 17.06
CA VAL A 292 -1.51 32.41 17.19
C VAL A 292 -1.79 32.67 18.68
N PRO A 293 -1.40 33.83 19.25
CA PRO A 293 -1.81 34.19 20.59
C PRO A 293 -3.34 34.36 20.67
N GLU A 294 -3.96 33.95 21.79
CA GLU A 294 -5.43 33.96 21.97
C GLU A 294 -6.11 35.31 21.69
N THR A 295 -5.39 36.43 21.81
CA THR A 295 -5.91 37.79 21.59
C THR A 295 -5.42 38.43 20.28
N GLY A 296 -4.84 37.63 19.39
CA GLY A 296 -4.04 38.12 18.27
C GLY A 296 -2.71 38.71 18.74
N GLY A 297 -1.94 39.28 17.82
CA GLY A 297 -0.64 39.84 18.20
C GLY A 297 0.28 40.18 17.04
N SER A 298 1.39 40.82 17.38
CA SER A 298 2.50 41.13 16.47
C SER A 298 3.75 40.33 16.82
N GLY A 299 4.63 40.11 15.83
CA GLY A 299 5.90 39.40 16.02
C GLY A 299 5.84 37.91 15.69
N VAL A 300 4.84 37.51 14.89
CA VAL A 300 4.76 36.18 14.30
C VAL A 300 5.62 36.17 13.04
N ASP A 301 6.94 36.21 13.22
CA ASP A 301 7.90 36.38 12.12
C ASP A 301 8.42 35.03 11.61
N PHE A 302 8.59 34.89 10.28
CA PHE A 302 9.15 33.69 9.67
C PHE A 302 10.56 33.93 9.12
N ALA A 303 11.49 33.09 9.58
CA ALA A 303 12.88 33.07 9.15
C ALA A 303 13.09 32.07 8.01
N LEU A 304 13.48 32.54 6.82
CA LEU A 304 13.78 31.70 5.66
C LEU A 304 15.29 31.60 5.44
N VAL A 305 15.84 30.40 5.64
CA VAL A 305 17.25 30.09 5.48
C VAL A 305 17.52 29.72 4.01
N PRO A 306 18.48 30.35 3.33
CA PRO A 306 18.88 29.95 1.99
C PRO A 306 19.39 28.51 1.99
N ASP A 307 18.76 27.65 1.20
CA ASP A 307 19.14 26.25 1.07
C ASP A 307 19.51 25.96 -0.39
N ARG A 308 20.80 25.67 -0.62
CA ARG A 308 21.30 25.30 -1.95
C ARG A 308 20.70 23.99 -2.44
N ASN A 309 20.33 23.08 -1.54
CA ASN A 309 19.75 21.80 -1.88
C ASN A 309 18.31 22.00 -2.38
N ALA A 310 17.54 22.91 -1.76
CA ALA A 310 16.19 23.33 -2.20
C ALA A 310 16.10 24.00 -3.59
N SER A 311 17.22 24.07 -4.32
CA SER A 311 17.31 24.51 -5.71
C SER A 311 17.87 23.44 -6.68
N ARG A 312 18.18 22.23 -6.18
CA ARG A 312 18.72 21.12 -6.97
C ARG A 312 17.59 20.19 -7.45
N PRO A 313 17.27 20.13 -8.75
CA PRO A 313 16.15 19.30 -9.23
C PRO A 313 16.38 17.78 -9.09
N THR A 314 17.62 17.35 -8.84
CA THR A 314 18.03 15.95 -8.67
C THR A 314 18.25 15.54 -7.22
N GLU A 315 17.57 16.20 -6.26
CA GLU A 315 17.64 15.83 -4.85
C GLU A 315 17.20 14.39 -4.59
N LYS A 316 17.63 13.87 -3.42
CA LYS A 316 17.13 12.64 -2.84
C LYS A 316 16.45 12.95 -1.51
N TRP A 317 15.24 12.44 -1.31
CA TRP A 317 14.51 12.63 -0.06
C TRP A 317 14.28 11.29 0.63
N VAL A 318 14.27 11.30 1.96
CA VAL A 318 13.82 10.16 2.76
C VAL A 318 12.32 10.25 2.95
N MET A 319 11.62 9.15 2.70
CA MET A 319 10.23 8.96 3.02
C MET A 319 10.11 7.82 4.02
N ASN A 320 9.54 8.09 5.18
CA ASN A 320 9.18 7.07 6.15
C ASN A 320 7.66 7.13 6.42
N SER A 321 7.11 6.06 6.97
CA SER A 321 5.69 5.96 7.27
C SER A 321 5.50 5.24 8.60
N ASP A 322 4.41 5.53 9.27
CA ASP A 322 3.93 4.79 10.44
C ASP A 322 5.05 4.52 11.48
N PRO A 323 5.81 5.54 11.94
CA PRO A 323 6.74 5.35 13.04
C PRO A 323 6.04 5.00 14.36
N GLU A 324 4.74 5.35 14.49
CA GLU A 324 3.85 5.09 15.62
C GLU A 324 4.57 5.14 16.97
N VAL A 325 5.19 6.29 17.30
CA VAL A 325 5.94 6.42 18.56
C VAL A 325 4.96 6.35 19.73
N GLY A 326 4.88 5.16 20.31
CA GLY A 326 3.86 4.79 21.27
C GLY A 326 4.17 5.22 22.71
N ASN A 327 3.13 5.62 23.44
CA ASN A 327 3.22 5.97 24.86
C ASN A 327 1.99 5.52 25.67
N ARG A 328 1.21 4.55 25.18
CA ARG A 328 -0.07 4.13 25.80
C ARG A 328 0.14 3.49 27.17
N THR A 329 1.28 2.82 27.36
CA THR A 329 1.66 2.18 28.63
C THR A 329 3.10 2.49 29.02
N ASP A 330 3.47 2.26 30.28
CA ASP A 330 4.87 2.39 30.72
C ASP A 330 5.80 1.41 30.02
N ALA A 331 5.29 0.24 29.60
CA ALA A 331 6.07 -0.73 28.86
C ALA A 331 6.43 -0.22 27.47
N GLU A 332 5.44 0.29 26.74
CA GLU A 332 5.62 0.86 25.41
C GLU A 332 6.52 2.10 25.43
N ALA A 333 6.33 3.00 26.41
CA ALA A 333 7.15 4.20 26.57
C ALA A 333 8.65 3.88 26.74
N ARG A 334 8.98 2.73 27.37
CA ARG A 334 10.38 2.30 27.57
C ARG A 334 11.03 1.81 26.28
N THR A 335 10.26 1.26 25.34
CA THR A 335 10.80 0.68 24.11
C THR A 335 10.76 1.66 22.93
N ALA A 336 9.76 2.55 22.90
CA ALA A 336 9.51 3.44 21.76
C ALA A 336 10.67 4.41 21.47
N LEU A 337 11.24 5.06 22.50
CA LEU A 337 12.33 6.03 22.28
C LEU A 337 13.62 5.38 21.75
N PRO A 338 14.15 4.29 22.35
CA PRO A 338 15.31 3.59 21.80
C PRO A 338 15.10 3.13 20.35
N GLN A 339 13.92 2.58 20.04
CA GLN A 339 13.55 2.14 18.70
C GLN A 339 13.55 3.29 17.70
N TRP A 340 12.78 4.33 17.98
CA TRP A 340 12.68 5.50 17.11
C TRP A 340 14.03 6.18 16.92
N THR A 341 14.83 6.31 17.98
CA THR A 341 16.19 6.87 17.89
C THR A 341 17.10 6.03 16.99
N GLY A 342 17.02 4.70 17.06
CA GLY A 342 17.77 3.79 16.18
C GLY A 342 17.38 3.99 14.70
N GLN A 343 16.07 4.05 14.43
CA GLN A 343 15.54 4.28 13.08
C GLN A 343 15.95 5.65 12.52
N VAL A 344 15.89 6.72 13.33
CA VAL A 344 16.36 8.05 12.94
C VAL A 344 17.85 8.05 12.61
N ARG A 345 18.68 7.30 13.36
CA ARG A 345 20.11 7.18 13.04
C ARG A 345 20.33 6.53 11.68
N ALA A 346 19.65 5.42 11.40
CA ALA A 346 19.73 4.75 10.10
C ALA A 346 19.38 5.73 8.96
N MET A 347 18.27 6.46 9.10
CA MET A 347 17.86 7.46 8.09
C MET A 347 18.84 8.64 7.97
N SER A 348 19.51 9.04 9.05
CA SER A 348 20.49 10.13 9.04
C SER A 348 21.78 9.77 8.28
N GLU A 349 22.07 8.48 8.08
CA GLU A 349 23.27 8.03 7.38
C GLU A 349 23.13 8.06 5.84
N VAL A 350 21.88 8.11 5.34
CA VAL A 350 21.54 8.05 3.92
C VAL A 350 22.32 9.08 3.11
N ASP A 351 23.15 8.58 2.20
CA ASP A 351 24.05 9.43 1.43
C ASP A 351 23.31 10.33 0.43
N GLY A 352 23.51 11.64 0.58
CA GLY A 352 22.91 12.65 -0.29
C GLY A 352 21.43 12.96 -0.03
N ALA A 353 20.82 12.40 1.02
CA ALA A 353 19.50 12.82 1.47
C ALA A 353 19.54 14.27 1.97
N THR A 354 18.56 15.07 1.55
CA THR A 354 18.53 16.51 1.84
C THR A 354 17.30 16.96 2.62
N MET A 355 16.30 16.09 2.73
CA MET A 355 15.04 16.33 3.42
C MET A 355 14.39 14.97 3.72
N GLN A 356 13.56 14.94 4.76
CA GLN A 356 12.65 13.84 5.04
C GLN A 356 11.21 14.31 5.15
N ILE A 357 10.31 13.46 4.69
CA ILE A 357 8.86 13.62 4.87
C ILE A 357 8.26 12.30 5.37
N ALA A 358 7.50 12.38 6.45
CA ALA A 358 6.87 11.21 7.06
C ALA A 358 5.38 11.17 6.72
N THR A 359 4.91 10.12 6.05
CA THR A 359 3.53 10.02 5.54
C THR A 359 2.55 9.49 6.58
N GLY A 360 2.50 10.11 7.76
CA GLY A 360 1.50 9.88 8.81
C GLY A 360 1.84 8.81 9.84
N ASP A 361 0.94 8.69 10.81
CA ASP A 361 1.00 7.82 11.98
C ASP A 361 2.30 8.01 12.76
N LEU A 362 2.59 9.28 13.06
CA LEU A 362 3.82 9.72 13.71
C LEU A 362 3.89 9.25 15.18
N THR A 363 2.73 9.23 15.81
CA THR A 363 2.48 8.84 17.20
C THR A 363 1.22 7.99 17.29
N VAL A 364 0.94 7.44 18.47
CA VAL A 364 -0.30 6.69 18.76
C VAL A 364 -1.11 7.40 19.83
N THR A 365 -1.81 8.47 19.46
CA THR A 365 -2.58 9.30 20.40
C THR A 365 -4.04 8.92 20.56
N ASP A 366 -4.62 8.29 19.55
CA ASP A 366 -6.02 7.86 19.50
C ASP A 366 -6.36 6.83 20.59
N TYR A 367 -5.42 5.94 20.90
CA TYR A 367 -5.54 4.94 21.97
C TYR A 367 -4.89 5.34 23.29
N ALA A 368 -4.25 6.51 23.36
CA ALA A 368 -3.58 6.96 24.57
C ALA A 368 -4.51 7.83 25.42
N GLU A 369 -4.48 7.64 26.74
CA GLU A 369 -5.14 8.52 27.70
C GLU A 369 -4.34 9.80 27.92
N GLU A 370 -5.00 10.89 28.33
CA GLU A 370 -4.25 12.04 28.85
C GLU A 370 -3.57 11.69 30.18
N PRO A 371 -2.31 12.12 30.41
CA PRO A 371 -1.47 13.03 29.61
C PRO A 371 -0.51 12.32 28.62
N ARG A 372 -0.66 11.01 28.39
CA ARG A 372 0.28 10.22 27.57
C ARG A 372 0.34 10.65 26.11
N ARG A 373 -0.75 11.23 25.57
CA ARG A 373 -0.79 11.84 24.23
C ARG A 373 0.35 12.84 24.01
N GLN A 374 0.52 13.81 24.90
CA GLN A 374 1.64 14.77 24.82
C GLN A 374 2.98 14.06 24.93
N GLY A 375 3.09 13.09 25.84
CA GLY A 375 4.33 12.34 26.03
C GLY A 375 4.76 11.56 24.78
N ALA A 376 3.82 11.11 23.92
CA ALA A 376 4.16 10.48 22.64
C ALA A 376 4.88 11.47 21.70
N TYR A 377 4.36 12.69 21.56
CA TYR A 377 5.01 13.75 20.78
C TYR A 377 6.36 14.19 21.38
N ASP A 378 6.48 14.19 22.72
CA ASP A 378 7.74 14.48 23.40
C ASP A 378 8.81 13.40 23.08
N LEU A 379 8.43 12.11 23.11
CA LEU A 379 9.30 10.99 22.73
C LEU A 379 9.68 11.04 21.25
N PHE A 380 8.71 11.34 20.38
CA PHE A 380 8.92 11.48 18.94
C PHE A 380 9.95 12.58 18.63
N SER A 381 9.74 13.78 19.17
CA SER A 381 10.63 14.93 18.99
C SER A 381 12.03 14.65 19.57
N LYS A 382 12.08 13.96 20.71
CA LYS A 382 13.33 13.57 21.36
C LYS A 382 14.11 12.55 20.53
N GLY A 383 13.45 11.57 19.90
CA GLY A 383 14.12 10.60 19.04
C GLY A 383 14.70 11.22 17.77
N LEU A 384 14.02 12.22 17.19
CA LEU A 384 14.57 13.03 16.09
C LEU A 384 15.87 13.74 16.51
N GLU A 385 15.87 14.37 17.68
CA GLU A 385 17.02 15.08 18.25
C GLU A 385 18.18 14.12 18.58
N GLU A 386 17.93 13.06 19.36
CA GLU A 386 18.95 12.09 19.81
C GLU A 386 19.45 11.19 18.69
N GLY A 387 18.62 10.97 17.66
CA GLY A 387 18.97 10.27 16.44
C GLY A 387 19.80 11.12 15.47
N ARG A 388 19.87 12.45 15.71
CA ARG A 388 20.65 13.42 14.93
C ARG A 388 20.30 13.44 13.45
N LEU A 389 19.01 13.57 13.13
CA LEU A 389 18.51 13.45 11.75
C LEU A 389 19.31 14.28 10.73
N GLY A 390 19.64 15.53 11.06
CA GLY A 390 20.61 16.33 10.28
C GLY A 390 20.05 17.01 9.03
N HIS A 391 18.78 16.81 8.69
CA HIS A 391 18.08 17.49 7.60
C HIS A 391 16.61 17.78 7.96
N PRO A 392 15.91 18.67 7.25
CA PRO A 392 14.52 19.04 7.53
C PRO A 392 13.59 17.83 7.58
N PHE A 393 12.67 17.82 8.55
CA PHE A 393 11.63 16.80 8.72
C PHE A 393 10.23 17.40 8.55
N TYR A 394 9.48 16.94 7.56
CA TYR A 394 8.11 17.39 7.29
C TYR A 394 7.09 16.32 7.69
N PRO A 395 6.14 16.63 8.59
CA PRO A 395 5.13 15.68 9.02
C PRO A 395 3.89 15.70 8.11
N VAL A 396 3.34 14.53 7.81
CA VAL A 396 1.96 14.33 7.35
C VAL A 396 1.17 13.76 8.53
N MET A 397 -0.11 14.09 8.61
CA MET A 397 -0.99 13.60 9.67
C MET A 397 -1.58 12.24 9.31
N GLY A 398 -1.46 11.25 10.20
CA GLY A 398 -2.17 9.98 10.06
C GLY A 398 -3.35 9.82 11.03
N ASN A 399 -4.10 8.73 10.87
CA ASN A 399 -5.26 8.45 11.71
C ASN A 399 -4.90 8.14 13.17
N HIS A 400 -3.68 7.71 13.48
CA HIS A 400 -3.21 7.50 14.85
C HIS A 400 -2.69 8.78 15.52
N ASP A 401 -2.48 9.85 14.75
CA ASP A 401 -2.09 11.17 15.26
C ASP A 401 -3.29 12.00 15.76
N VAL A 402 -4.50 11.44 15.67
CA VAL A 402 -5.73 12.05 16.19
C VAL A 402 -5.89 11.78 17.68
N GLY A 403 -6.57 12.68 18.37
CA GLY A 403 -6.76 12.67 19.80
C GLY A 403 -6.76 14.10 20.32
N GLY A 404 -7.89 14.56 20.82
CA GLY A 404 -8.02 15.90 21.40
C GLY A 404 -7.69 15.94 22.90
N THR A 405 -7.94 17.06 23.55
CA THR A 405 -8.00 17.13 25.01
C THR A 405 -9.28 16.47 25.54
N ALA A 406 -9.39 16.26 26.86
CA ALA A 406 -10.64 15.81 27.49
C ALA A 406 -11.86 16.71 27.19
N THR A 407 -11.63 17.96 26.74
CA THR A 407 -12.68 18.93 26.41
C THR A 407 -12.87 19.16 24.92
N SER A 408 -12.01 18.59 24.09
CA SER A 408 -12.04 18.77 22.64
C SER A 408 -13.27 18.15 22.00
N LYS A 409 -13.79 18.79 20.95
CA LYS A 409 -14.99 18.34 20.24
C LYS A 409 -14.83 18.42 18.73
N GLY A 410 -15.43 17.44 18.05
CA GLY A 410 -15.48 17.37 16.59
C GLY A 410 -14.11 17.24 15.94
N TYR A 411 -14.11 17.37 14.61
CA TYR A 411 -12.90 17.29 13.78
C TYR A 411 -11.80 18.26 14.24
N ALA A 412 -12.13 19.54 14.48
CA ALA A 412 -11.11 20.50 14.88
C ALA A 412 -10.45 20.14 16.22
N GLY A 413 -11.21 19.62 17.19
CA GLY A 413 -10.69 19.21 18.48
C GLY A 413 -9.85 17.93 18.42
N SER A 414 -10.14 16.99 17.53
CA SER A 414 -9.38 15.74 17.42
C SER A 414 -7.94 15.96 16.94
N LEU A 415 -7.65 17.06 16.23
CA LEU A 415 -6.31 17.34 15.70
C LEU A 415 -5.43 18.17 16.65
N GLU A 416 -5.90 18.43 17.86
CA GLU A 416 -5.30 19.44 18.73
C GLU A 416 -3.86 19.11 19.14
N TYR A 417 -3.57 17.86 19.53
CA TYR A 417 -2.20 17.49 19.92
C TYR A 417 -1.23 17.54 18.74
N TYR A 418 -1.66 17.17 17.54
CA TYR A 418 -0.84 17.31 16.34
C TYR A 418 -0.51 18.79 16.04
N ARG A 419 -1.53 19.65 16.00
CA ARG A 419 -1.35 21.10 15.74
C ARG A 419 -0.45 21.77 16.78
N ARG A 420 -0.58 21.38 18.04
CA ARG A 420 0.24 21.91 19.13
C ARG A 420 1.73 21.60 18.97
N ASN A 421 2.06 20.48 18.33
CA ASN A 421 3.41 19.90 18.39
C ASN A 421 4.14 19.90 17.04
N LEU A 422 3.45 19.67 15.91
CA LEU A 422 4.09 19.28 14.66
C LEU A 422 3.84 20.21 13.48
N ALA A 423 2.59 20.48 13.11
CA ALA A 423 2.24 21.27 11.92
C ALA A 423 0.73 21.58 11.84
N PRO A 424 0.31 22.48 10.94
CA PRO A 424 -1.05 22.46 10.40
C PRO A 424 -1.36 21.10 9.74
N GLU A 425 -2.63 20.71 9.77
CA GLU A 425 -3.10 19.42 9.24
C GLU A 425 -2.98 19.30 7.71
N TRP A 426 -2.93 20.42 7.00
CA TRP A 426 -2.61 20.52 5.57
C TRP A 426 -1.79 21.79 5.32
N TYR A 427 -0.83 21.71 4.38
CA TYR A 427 0.06 22.82 4.04
C TYR A 427 0.78 22.56 2.72
N SER A 428 1.48 23.56 2.20
CA SER A 428 2.25 23.47 0.97
C SER A 428 3.56 24.24 1.05
N PHE A 429 4.51 23.90 0.17
CA PHE A 429 5.75 24.65 -0.01
C PHE A 429 6.34 24.39 -1.40
N ASP A 430 7.15 25.33 -1.87
CA ASP A 430 7.90 25.20 -3.12
C ASP A 430 9.30 24.65 -2.87
N ARG A 431 9.72 23.69 -3.68
CA ARG A 431 11.08 23.16 -3.68
C ARG A 431 11.51 22.67 -5.06
N ASN A 432 12.62 23.21 -5.59
CA ASN A 432 13.18 22.89 -6.91
C ASN A 432 12.24 23.12 -8.11
N GLY A 433 11.39 24.15 -8.09
CA GLY A 433 10.41 24.36 -9.16
C GLY A 433 9.28 23.32 -9.12
N ARG A 434 9.13 22.63 -7.99
CA ARG A 434 8.01 21.76 -7.67
C ARG A 434 7.18 22.40 -6.58
N HIS A 435 5.88 22.18 -6.65
CA HIS A 435 4.96 22.54 -5.60
C HIS A 435 4.58 21.29 -4.82
N VAL A 436 4.92 21.27 -3.53
CA VAL A 436 4.64 20.15 -2.64
C VAL A 436 3.38 20.47 -1.85
N VAL A 437 2.42 19.55 -1.87
CA VAL A 437 1.14 19.66 -1.16
C VAL A 437 1.03 18.52 -0.17
N VAL A 438 0.75 18.85 1.09
CA VAL A 438 0.47 17.90 2.16
C VAL A 438 -1.01 17.99 2.53
N LEU A 439 -1.70 16.85 2.47
CA LEU A 439 -3.15 16.74 2.69
C LEU A 439 -3.46 15.94 3.97
N GLU A 440 -4.56 16.31 4.61
CA GLU A 440 -5.27 15.48 5.58
C GLU A 440 -6.32 14.65 4.83
N ASP A 441 -6.32 13.33 5.03
CA ASP A 441 -7.22 12.42 4.32
C ASP A 441 -7.74 11.25 5.17
N ASN A 442 -7.75 11.40 6.51
CA ASN A 442 -8.19 10.34 7.42
C ASN A 442 -9.70 10.36 7.68
N TYR A 443 -10.38 11.48 7.42
CA TYR A 443 -11.83 11.65 7.64
C TYR A 443 -12.65 11.56 6.34
N ASP A 444 -13.92 11.15 6.44
CA ASP A 444 -14.85 11.24 5.32
C ASP A 444 -15.12 12.72 4.93
N ALA A 445 -15.57 12.95 3.70
CA ALA A 445 -15.61 14.26 3.01
C ALA A 445 -16.23 15.42 3.80
N SER A 446 -17.06 15.12 4.79
CA SER A 446 -17.82 16.11 5.56
C SER A 446 -16.93 17.13 6.28
N GLY A 447 -15.72 16.73 6.70
CA GLY A 447 -14.75 17.61 7.38
C GLY A 447 -13.77 18.35 6.46
N LEU A 448 -13.67 17.97 5.18
CA LEU A 448 -12.58 18.40 4.28
C LEU A 448 -12.94 19.55 3.33
N GLY A 449 -14.16 20.10 3.45
CA GLY A 449 -14.57 21.29 2.69
C GLY A 449 -13.56 22.46 2.77
N PRO A 450 -13.11 22.86 3.97
CA PRO A 450 -12.09 23.91 4.13
C PRO A 450 -10.75 23.57 3.47
N GLN A 451 -10.32 22.31 3.53
CA GLN A 451 -9.09 21.86 2.85
C GLN A 451 -9.22 22.02 1.33
N LEU A 452 -10.37 21.64 0.75
CA LEU A 452 -10.59 21.76 -0.69
C LEU A 452 -10.60 23.22 -1.16
N GLU A 453 -11.19 24.13 -0.37
CA GLU A 453 -11.17 25.55 -0.65
C GLU A 453 -9.75 26.14 -0.57
N TRP A 454 -9.00 25.75 0.46
CA TRP A 454 -7.59 26.08 0.59
C TRP A 454 -6.77 25.56 -0.61
N LEU A 455 -6.92 24.28 -0.96
CA LEU A 455 -6.17 23.63 -2.03
C LEU A 455 -6.42 24.28 -3.40
N ARG A 456 -7.68 24.62 -3.70
CA ARG A 456 -8.05 25.35 -4.93
C ARG A 456 -7.26 26.65 -5.06
N ARG A 457 -7.15 27.39 -3.96
CA ARG A 457 -6.44 28.67 -3.94
C ARG A 457 -4.92 28.46 -4.03
N ASP A 458 -4.40 27.54 -3.24
CA ASP A 458 -2.98 27.19 -3.19
C ASP A 458 -2.46 26.76 -4.57
N LEU A 459 -3.11 25.77 -5.21
CA LEU A 459 -2.73 25.30 -6.54
C LEU A 459 -2.84 26.39 -7.61
N ALA A 460 -3.89 27.22 -7.57
CA ALA A 460 -4.05 28.32 -8.51
C ALA A 460 -2.93 29.37 -8.41
N GLN A 461 -2.37 29.58 -7.20
CA GLN A 461 -1.30 30.55 -6.97
C GLN A 461 0.09 29.95 -7.20
N HIS A 462 0.32 28.70 -6.80
CA HIS A 462 1.67 28.15 -6.67
C HIS A 462 1.99 27.00 -7.63
N ALA A 463 0.99 26.24 -8.13
CA ALA A 463 1.23 25.05 -8.94
C ALA A 463 1.35 25.33 -10.46
N VAL A 464 0.89 26.48 -10.94
CA VAL A 464 0.91 26.81 -12.37
C VAL A 464 2.35 26.85 -12.90
N GLY A 465 2.65 25.97 -13.86
CA GLY A 465 3.98 25.85 -14.46
C GLY A 465 4.99 25.06 -13.63
N LYS A 466 4.56 24.42 -12.53
CA LYS A 466 5.38 23.55 -11.68
C LYS A 466 4.88 22.11 -11.72
N GLN A 467 5.76 21.17 -11.39
CA GLN A 467 5.37 19.80 -11.08
C GLN A 467 4.72 19.78 -9.68
N VAL A 468 3.61 19.06 -9.52
CA VAL A 468 2.93 18.90 -8.23
C VAL A 468 3.27 17.55 -7.62
N LEU A 469 3.71 17.56 -6.36
CA LEU A 469 3.94 16.37 -5.54
C LEU A 469 2.96 16.39 -4.37
N VAL A 470 2.17 15.34 -4.21
CA VAL A 470 1.15 15.23 -3.17
C VAL A 470 1.59 14.22 -2.13
N PHE A 471 1.47 14.57 -0.86
CA PHE A 471 1.69 13.68 0.27
C PHE A 471 0.42 13.62 1.11
N ALA A 472 -0.03 12.42 1.42
CA ALA A 472 -1.17 12.13 2.27
C ALA A 472 -0.85 10.90 3.13
N HIS A 473 -1.65 10.59 4.14
CA HIS A 473 -1.40 9.37 4.90
C HIS A 473 -2.00 8.16 4.19
N ARG A 474 -3.26 8.26 3.74
CA ARG A 474 -3.93 7.18 3.00
C ARG A 474 -3.70 7.34 1.50
N SER A 475 -3.74 6.21 0.79
CA SER A 475 -3.68 6.26 -0.67
C SER A 475 -5.00 6.76 -1.23
N LEU A 476 -4.94 7.64 -2.22
CA LEU A 476 -6.14 8.27 -2.80
C LEU A 476 -6.87 7.36 -3.81
N PHE A 477 -6.23 6.26 -4.23
CA PHE A 477 -6.70 5.44 -5.36
C PHE A 477 -6.96 3.98 -5.01
N THR A 478 -6.84 3.61 -3.73
CA THR A 478 -7.12 2.26 -3.23
C THR A 478 -8.50 2.14 -2.62
N GLN A 479 -9.02 0.91 -2.55
CA GLN A 479 -10.26 0.62 -1.82
C GLN A 479 -10.19 0.92 -0.31
N TRP A 480 -8.97 1.00 0.24
CA TRP A 480 -8.67 1.39 1.63
C TRP A 480 -8.42 2.89 1.81
N GLY A 481 -8.50 3.65 0.71
CA GLY A 481 -8.38 5.08 0.73
C GLY A 481 -9.61 5.77 1.32
N PRO A 482 -9.60 7.11 1.39
CA PRO A 482 -10.72 7.93 1.88
C PRO A 482 -12.02 7.82 1.05
N GLY A 483 -12.01 7.01 -0.02
CA GLY A 483 -13.20 6.68 -0.81
C GLY A 483 -13.68 7.81 -1.72
N ALA A 484 -14.99 7.81 -2.01
CA ALA A 484 -15.62 8.80 -2.89
C ALA A 484 -15.51 10.23 -2.36
N GLY A 485 -15.38 10.41 -1.03
CA GLY A 485 -15.30 11.71 -0.39
C GLY A 485 -14.13 12.59 -0.83
N MET A 486 -13.04 11.99 -1.29
CA MET A 486 -11.87 12.71 -1.79
C MET A 486 -11.90 12.96 -3.30
N GLN A 487 -12.95 12.53 -4.01
CA GLN A 487 -13.07 12.76 -5.45
C GLN A 487 -12.98 14.25 -5.82
N PRO A 488 -13.64 15.19 -5.12
CA PRO A 488 -13.51 16.62 -5.45
C PRO A 488 -12.07 17.16 -5.31
N THR A 489 -11.29 16.63 -4.38
CA THR A 489 -9.87 16.95 -4.21
C THR A 489 -9.04 16.38 -5.36
N ILE A 490 -9.31 15.14 -5.75
CA ILE A 490 -8.66 14.47 -6.89
C ILE A 490 -8.99 15.19 -8.20
N ASP A 491 -10.23 15.61 -8.40
CA ASP A 491 -10.68 16.37 -9.57
C ASP A 491 -10.00 17.74 -9.65
N GLU A 492 -9.74 18.38 -8.50
CA GLU A 492 -8.97 19.62 -8.46
C GLU A 492 -7.50 19.37 -8.85
N LEU A 493 -6.88 18.35 -8.26
CA LEU A 493 -5.50 17.94 -8.56
C LEU A 493 -5.32 17.56 -10.04
N ALA A 494 -6.32 16.92 -10.66
CA ALA A 494 -6.30 16.51 -12.07
C ALA A 494 -6.11 17.67 -13.06
N LYS A 495 -6.36 18.91 -12.64
CA LYS A 495 -6.17 20.11 -13.46
C LYS A 495 -4.70 20.56 -13.56
N TYR A 496 -3.81 19.99 -12.75
CA TYR A 496 -2.41 20.40 -12.63
C TYR A 496 -1.45 19.25 -12.99
N ASP A 497 -0.15 19.55 -13.08
CA ASP A 497 0.88 18.58 -13.44
C ASP A 497 1.31 17.69 -12.26
N VAL A 498 0.39 16.87 -11.76
CA VAL A 498 0.68 15.91 -10.67
C VAL A 498 1.62 14.83 -11.17
N ARG A 499 2.80 14.73 -10.55
CA ARG A 499 3.85 13.75 -10.87
C ARG A 499 3.97 12.62 -9.88
N MET A 500 3.58 12.88 -8.63
CA MET A 500 3.70 11.91 -7.56
C MET A 500 2.58 12.09 -6.55
N VAL A 501 2.06 10.97 -6.05
CA VAL A 501 1.28 10.91 -4.82
C VAL A 501 2.00 9.94 -3.89
N ALA A 502 2.24 10.32 -2.65
CA ALA A 502 2.94 9.51 -1.66
C ALA A 502 2.07 9.26 -0.43
N ALA A 503 2.00 8.00 0.01
CA ALA A 503 1.17 7.54 1.14
C ALA A 503 1.91 6.51 2.02
N GLY A 504 1.35 6.23 3.21
CA GLY A 504 1.90 5.25 4.18
C GLY A 504 0.92 4.19 4.68
N HIS A 505 -0.38 4.51 4.74
CA HIS A 505 -1.38 3.74 5.49
C HIS A 505 -1.56 2.28 5.06
N ASN A 506 -1.40 1.94 3.77
CA ASN A 506 -1.71 0.57 3.34
C ASN A 506 -0.60 -0.43 3.70
N GLN A 507 0.52 0.02 4.29
CA GLN A 507 1.61 -0.84 4.78
C GLN A 507 2.16 -1.81 3.70
N GLN A 508 2.19 -1.33 2.45
CA GLN A 508 2.65 -2.05 1.27
C GLN A 508 3.62 -1.17 0.48
N ALA A 509 4.79 -1.70 0.13
CA ALA A 509 5.76 -1.00 -0.70
C ALA A 509 5.32 -1.19 -2.15
N GLU A 510 4.57 -0.22 -2.68
CA GLU A 510 3.95 -0.32 -4.00
C GLU A 510 4.23 0.91 -4.84
N PHE A 511 4.29 0.67 -6.15
CA PHE A 511 4.24 1.73 -7.15
C PHE A 511 3.04 1.51 -8.07
N ARG A 512 2.14 2.49 -8.12
CA ARG A 512 0.94 2.43 -8.96
C ARG A 512 0.96 3.54 -9.99
N ARG A 513 0.74 3.17 -11.25
CA ARG A 513 0.66 4.13 -12.36
C ARG A 513 -0.78 4.40 -12.73
N GLY A 514 -0.98 5.53 -13.41
CA GLY A 514 -2.21 5.78 -14.18
C GLY A 514 -3.38 6.36 -13.39
N ALA A 515 -3.20 6.70 -12.11
CA ALA A 515 -4.18 7.48 -11.36
C ALA A 515 -4.42 8.85 -12.02
N PHE A 516 -3.33 9.52 -12.38
CA PHE A 516 -3.28 10.61 -13.34
C PHE A 516 -2.39 10.23 -14.52
N LYS A 517 -2.54 10.93 -15.64
CA LYS A 517 -1.85 10.64 -16.91
C LYS A 517 -0.34 10.39 -16.80
N ARG A 518 0.36 11.06 -15.88
CA ARG A 518 1.83 10.94 -15.69
C ARG A 518 2.25 10.71 -14.23
N ALA A 519 1.29 10.52 -13.35
CA ALA A 519 1.58 10.34 -11.93
C ALA A 519 1.98 8.90 -11.63
N VAL A 520 2.87 8.80 -10.65
CA VAL A 520 3.12 7.57 -9.92
C VAL A 520 2.67 7.75 -8.49
N GLU A 521 1.84 6.84 -8.00
CA GLU A 521 1.60 6.71 -6.58
C GLU A 521 2.66 5.81 -5.97
N ILE A 522 3.23 6.25 -4.85
CA ILE A 522 4.29 5.57 -4.12
C ILE A 522 3.80 5.34 -2.71
N ASN A 523 3.76 4.08 -2.29
CA ASN A 523 3.39 3.71 -0.93
C ASN A 523 4.59 3.06 -0.23
N ASN A 524 4.68 3.22 1.09
CA ASN A 524 5.78 2.68 1.90
C ASN A 524 5.22 1.80 3.03
N GLN A 525 5.95 0.74 3.44
CA GLN A 525 5.43 -0.21 4.45
C GLN A 525 5.49 0.33 5.86
N GLY A 526 6.39 1.29 6.10
CA GLY A 526 6.55 1.97 7.37
C GLY A 526 7.36 1.18 8.39
N THR A 527 7.31 1.60 9.66
CA THR A 527 8.18 1.01 10.69
C THR A 527 7.65 -0.28 11.33
N TYR A 528 6.43 -0.69 10.95
CA TYR A 528 5.80 -1.94 11.34
C TYR A 528 5.56 -2.75 10.07
N GLY A 529 6.54 -3.56 9.68
CA GLY A 529 6.42 -4.42 8.51
C GLY A 529 5.18 -5.32 8.61
N ILE A 530 4.28 -5.21 7.63
CA ILE A 530 3.10 -6.06 7.42
C ILE A 530 3.38 -6.96 6.20
N ASP A 531 2.67 -8.09 6.11
CA ASP A 531 2.77 -9.03 4.98
C ASP A 531 4.14 -9.70 4.81
N GLY A 532 4.86 -9.92 5.90
CA GLY A 532 6.17 -10.59 5.87
C GLY A 532 7.29 -9.74 5.28
N ALA A 533 7.17 -8.41 5.26
CA ALA A 533 8.26 -7.50 4.92
C ALA A 533 8.96 -6.92 6.17
N HIS A 534 10.20 -6.46 6.01
CA HIS A 534 10.93 -5.77 7.07
C HIS A 534 10.42 -4.34 7.24
N PRO A 535 10.50 -3.75 8.45
CA PRO A 535 10.34 -2.31 8.64
C PRO A 535 11.23 -1.52 7.68
N ASP A 536 10.68 -0.49 7.03
CA ASP A 536 11.33 0.17 5.90
C ASP A 536 11.20 1.70 5.85
N TYR A 537 12.01 2.27 4.97
CA TYR A 537 11.88 3.63 4.46
C TYR A 537 12.31 3.68 2.99
N LYS A 538 11.88 4.70 2.26
CA LYS A 538 12.24 4.92 0.85
C LYS A 538 13.13 6.12 0.67
N VAL A 539 14.11 5.99 -0.22
CA VAL A 539 14.90 7.11 -0.73
C VAL A 539 14.35 7.52 -2.09
N LEU A 540 13.51 8.55 -2.10
CA LEU A 540 12.91 9.12 -3.31
C LEU A 540 14.00 9.81 -4.13
N ASP A 541 14.21 9.35 -5.36
CA ASP A 541 15.14 9.92 -6.33
C ASP A 541 14.37 10.58 -7.48
N PHE A 542 14.58 11.88 -7.60
CA PHE A 542 13.88 12.74 -8.55
C PHE A 542 14.66 13.02 -9.84
N SER A 543 15.84 12.43 -10.02
CA SER A 543 16.68 12.64 -11.22
C SER A 543 15.98 12.28 -12.54
N GLY A 544 15.01 11.35 -12.49
CA GLY A 544 14.24 10.89 -13.64
C GLY A 544 13.12 11.83 -14.12
N ILE A 545 12.75 12.85 -13.34
CA ILE A 545 11.65 13.79 -13.67
C ILE A 545 12.14 15.24 -13.69
N THR A 546 13.26 15.48 -14.38
CA THR A 546 13.83 16.82 -14.51
C THR A 546 13.67 17.32 -15.94
N ASP A 547 13.12 18.53 -16.10
CA ASP A 547 13.02 19.22 -17.40
C ASP A 547 14.36 19.90 -17.76
N ASP A 548 14.68 19.98 -19.06
CA ASP A 548 15.85 20.75 -19.52
C ASP A 548 15.59 22.25 -19.31
N PRO A 549 16.36 22.92 -18.43
CA PRO A 549 16.14 24.34 -18.11
C PRO A 549 16.37 25.28 -19.31
N ARG A 550 16.92 24.78 -20.42
CA ARG A 550 17.11 25.54 -21.66
C ARG A 550 15.88 25.56 -22.55
N THR A 551 14.87 24.75 -22.25
CA THR A 551 13.61 24.68 -23.02
C THR A 551 12.45 25.10 -22.15
N SER A 552 11.40 25.64 -22.78
CA SER A 552 10.12 25.89 -22.11
C SER A 552 9.16 24.70 -22.27
N ARG A 553 9.64 23.58 -22.80
CA ARG A 553 8.84 22.38 -23.01
C ARG A 553 9.01 21.49 -21.79
N ASN A 554 7.89 20.89 -21.41
CA ASN A 554 7.86 19.80 -20.45
C ASN A 554 8.25 18.54 -21.24
N GLU A 555 9.51 18.13 -21.11
CA GLU A 555 10.18 17.12 -21.95
C GLU A 555 10.35 15.78 -21.22
N ASP A 556 10.03 15.73 -19.92
CA ASP A 556 10.22 14.56 -19.09
C ASP A 556 9.12 13.48 -19.27
N THR A 557 9.57 12.26 -19.61
CA THR A 557 8.72 11.07 -19.72
C THR A 557 9.00 10.03 -18.62
N GLY A 558 9.90 10.34 -17.68
CA GLY A 558 10.27 9.46 -16.58
C GLY A 558 9.28 9.51 -15.42
N HIS A 559 9.56 8.72 -14.38
CA HIS A 559 8.81 8.69 -13.13
C HIS A 559 9.76 8.89 -11.95
N VAL A 560 9.20 9.31 -10.80
CA VAL A 560 9.92 9.25 -9.53
C VAL A 560 10.21 7.79 -9.20
N THR A 561 11.40 7.55 -8.68
CA THR A 561 11.86 6.22 -8.25
C THR A 561 12.18 6.29 -6.77
N GLY A 562 12.15 5.19 -6.05
CA GLY A 562 12.28 5.24 -4.59
C GLY A 562 12.98 4.01 -4.06
N ILE A 563 14.28 4.11 -3.75
CA ILE A 563 15.06 2.96 -3.29
C ILE A 563 14.55 2.52 -1.91
N HIS A 564 14.02 1.30 -1.83
CA HIS A 564 13.55 0.65 -0.62
C HIS A 564 14.73 0.27 0.28
N ARG A 565 14.67 0.64 1.55
CA ARG A 565 15.68 0.37 2.59
C ARG A 565 15.01 -0.22 3.80
N GLN A 566 15.62 -1.24 4.39
CA GLN A 566 15.14 -1.84 5.62
C GLN A 566 15.85 -1.20 6.83
N PHE A 567 15.18 -1.16 7.98
CA PHE A 567 15.82 -0.81 9.25
C PHE A 567 16.62 -2.02 9.78
N ASP A 568 17.69 -2.39 9.08
CA ASP A 568 18.75 -3.22 9.62
C ASP A 568 19.93 -2.30 10.00
N ILE A 569 20.40 -2.41 11.24
CA ILE A 569 21.40 -1.50 11.83
C ILE A 569 22.77 -2.21 11.96
N ASP A 570 22.87 -3.45 11.46
CA ASP A 570 24.13 -4.19 11.40
C ASP A 570 24.88 -3.98 10.07
N ASP A 571 26.21 -3.93 10.14
CA ASP A 571 27.09 -3.91 8.95
C ASP A 571 27.08 -5.30 8.24
N ASP A 572 25.99 -5.68 7.56
CA ASP A 572 25.94 -6.94 6.82
C ASP A 572 26.82 -6.94 5.57
N SER A 573 27.58 -8.03 5.43
CA SER A 573 28.29 -8.35 4.22
C SER A 573 28.53 -9.84 4.12
N ALA A 574 28.55 -10.37 2.90
CA ALA A 574 28.83 -11.77 2.64
C ALA A 574 29.72 -11.94 1.41
N LEU A 575 30.67 -12.87 1.49
CA LEU A 575 31.37 -13.38 0.31
C LEU A 575 30.62 -14.63 -0.19
N VAL A 576 29.66 -14.42 -1.10
CA VAL A 576 28.81 -15.50 -1.62
C VAL A 576 29.61 -16.42 -2.54
N SER A 577 30.49 -15.85 -3.38
CA SER A 577 31.39 -16.62 -4.22
C SER A 577 32.80 -16.00 -4.29
N PRO A 578 33.88 -16.80 -4.13
CA PRO A 578 33.86 -18.23 -3.81
C PRO A 578 33.32 -18.49 -2.40
N GLY A 579 32.30 -19.35 -2.28
CA GLY A 579 31.68 -19.69 -1.02
C GLY A 579 32.56 -20.62 -0.17
N GLN A 580 32.31 -20.66 1.13
CA GLN A 580 33.02 -21.54 2.07
C GLN A 580 32.91 -23.01 1.65
N GLY A 581 34.04 -23.67 1.43
CA GLY A 581 34.14 -25.06 0.99
C GLY A 581 33.73 -25.30 -0.47
N SER A 582 33.62 -24.25 -1.30
CA SER A 582 33.26 -24.38 -2.72
C SER A 582 34.38 -25.04 -3.55
N VAL A 583 34.03 -25.74 -4.64
CA VAL A 583 35.00 -26.38 -5.54
C VAL A 583 34.79 -25.90 -6.97
N HIS A 584 35.89 -25.57 -7.67
CA HIS A 584 35.85 -24.98 -9.00
C HIS A 584 36.85 -25.62 -9.97
N GLY A 585 36.54 -25.58 -11.27
CA GLY A 585 37.37 -26.18 -12.30
C GLY A 585 38.51 -25.27 -12.73
N THR A 586 39.63 -25.83 -13.19
CA THR A 586 40.78 -25.06 -13.67
C THR A 586 40.48 -24.13 -14.87
N ARG A 587 39.53 -24.50 -15.75
CA ARG A 587 39.13 -23.71 -16.92
C ARG A 587 37.89 -22.86 -16.65
N ALA A 588 37.04 -23.30 -15.73
CA ALA A 588 35.93 -22.50 -15.24
C ALA A 588 36.47 -21.23 -14.55
N GLY A 589 35.88 -20.07 -14.84
CA GLY A 589 36.15 -18.89 -14.04
C GLY A 589 35.40 -19.02 -12.71
N VAL A 590 36.09 -18.90 -11.58
CA VAL A 590 35.43 -18.88 -10.26
C VAL A 590 34.63 -17.59 -10.16
N PRO A 591 33.30 -17.63 -9.96
CA PRO A 591 32.51 -16.41 -9.79
C PRO A 591 33.01 -15.59 -8.59
N VAL A 592 32.90 -14.28 -8.68
CA VAL A 592 33.22 -13.36 -7.57
C VAL A 592 31.96 -12.59 -7.27
N GLU A 593 31.30 -12.94 -6.18
CA GLU A 593 30.02 -12.35 -5.78
C GLU A 593 30.11 -11.88 -4.34
N VAL A 594 29.86 -10.59 -4.12
CA VAL A 594 29.89 -9.95 -2.81
C VAL A 594 28.53 -9.32 -2.53
N TYR A 595 28.03 -9.55 -1.32
CA TYR A 595 26.91 -8.83 -0.72
C TYR A 595 27.42 -7.74 0.21
N ALA A 596 26.73 -6.62 0.22
CA ALA A 596 26.73 -5.68 1.32
C ALA A 596 25.34 -5.08 1.44
N GLU A 597 24.77 -5.08 2.63
CA GLU A 597 23.50 -4.43 2.91
C GLU A 597 23.69 -2.90 2.96
N ASP A 598 22.60 -2.16 2.74
CA ASP A 598 22.57 -0.71 2.92
C ASP A 598 21.83 -0.39 4.22
N ASP A 599 22.60 -0.31 5.29
CA ASP A 599 22.20 0.09 6.64
C ASP A 599 22.11 1.62 6.79
N GLY A 600 21.85 2.33 5.69
CA GLY A 600 22.02 3.78 5.54
C GLY A 600 23.32 4.16 4.82
N ARG A 601 24.28 3.24 4.70
CA ARG A 601 25.49 3.42 3.88
C ARG A 601 25.32 2.77 2.51
N THR A 602 25.43 3.55 1.45
CA THR A 602 25.37 3.02 0.09
C THR A 602 26.65 2.29 -0.32
N PRO A 603 26.60 0.96 -0.56
CA PRO A 603 27.75 0.21 -1.04
C PRO A 603 28.22 0.74 -2.40
N ALA A 604 29.52 0.86 -2.59
CA ALA A 604 30.09 1.44 -3.82
C ALA A 604 31.08 0.50 -4.52
N LYS A 605 31.97 -0.14 -3.75
CA LYS A 605 32.99 -1.04 -4.31
C LYS A 605 33.35 -2.16 -3.34
N ALA A 606 33.85 -3.26 -3.87
CA ALA A 606 34.45 -4.33 -3.07
C ALA A 606 35.80 -4.76 -3.64
N THR A 607 36.69 -5.21 -2.76
CA THR A 607 37.99 -5.79 -3.12
C THR A 607 38.09 -7.22 -2.60
N LEU A 608 38.70 -8.11 -3.38
CA LEU A 608 38.94 -9.51 -3.03
C LEU A 608 40.44 -9.82 -3.12
N THR A 609 40.98 -10.50 -2.12
CA THR A 609 42.34 -11.04 -2.09
C THR A 609 42.29 -12.56 -1.99
N VAL A 610 42.97 -13.26 -2.88
CA VAL A 610 43.04 -14.73 -2.86
C VAL A 610 44.45 -15.19 -2.54
N ARG A 611 44.56 -16.09 -1.57
CA ARG A 611 45.81 -16.66 -1.07
C ARG A 611 45.84 -18.17 -1.29
N ASP A 612 47.00 -18.72 -1.62
CA ASP A 612 47.21 -20.17 -1.66
C ASP A 612 47.29 -20.78 -0.25
N GLY A 613 47.36 -22.11 -0.16
CA GLY A 613 47.56 -22.83 1.11
C GLY A 613 48.86 -22.51 1.87
N ARG A 614 49.76 -21.71 1.30
CA ARG A 614 50.98 -21.19 1.97
C ARG A 614 50.85 -19.72 2.40
N GLY A 615 49.69 -19.09 2.15
CA GLY A 615 49.39 -17.71 2.50
C GLY A 615 49.82 -16.66 1.46
N HIS A 616 50.41 -17.07 0.33
CA HIS A 616 50.84 -16.13 -0.72
C HIS A 616 49.66 -15.61 -1.51
N VAL A 617 49.62 -14.30 -1.76
CA VAL A 617 48.60 -13.70 -2.64
C VAL A 617 48.83 -14.15 -4.07
N VAL A 618 47.87 -14.87 -4.64
CA VAL A 618 47.93 -15.39 -6.02
C VAL A 618 47.00 -14.64 -6.98
N LYS A 619 45.91 -14.04 -6.46
CA LYS A 619 44.97 -13.23 -7.24
C LYS A 619 44.38 -12.08 -6.42
N ARG A 620 43.91 -11.06 -7.14
CA ARG A 620 43.07 -9.98 -6.64
C ARG A 620 41.94 -9.75 -7.63
N ALA A 621 40.77 -9.38 -7.12
CA ALA A 621 39.64 -8.94 -7.94
C ALA A 621 39.00 -7.71 -7.29
N ASN A 622 38.34 -6.91 -8.12
CA ASN A 622 37.53 -5.78 -7.67
C ASN A 622 36.11 -5.97 -8.22
N ALA A 623 35.13 -5.52 -7.47
CA ALA A 623 33.73 -5.47 -7.87
C ALA A 623 33.18 -4.07 -7.58
N ARG A 624 32.13 -3.67 -8.31
CA ARG A 624 31.43 -2.40 -8.11
C ARG A 624 29.96 -2.66 -7.92
N PHE A 625 29.37 -1.99 -6.95
CA PHE A 625 27.92 -1.99 -6.74
C PHE A 625 27.27 -0.96 -7.66
N GLY A 626 25.98 -1.14 -7.94
CA GLY A 626 25.19 -0.25 -8.78
C GLY A 626 25.58 -0.28 -10.27
N THR A 627 26.38 -1.25 -10.71
CA THR A 627 26.72 -1.38 -12.14
C THR A 627 25.52 -1.90 -12.91
N GLY A 628 25.12 -1.20 -13.99
CA GLY A 628 23.97 -1.58 -14.83
C GLY A 628 23.97 -3.05 -15.26
N ALA A 629 22.77 -3.60 -15.42
CA ALA A 629 22.58 -5.00 -15.79
C ALA A 629 23.14 -5.29 -17.19
N ALA A 630 23.46 -6.56 -17.45
CA ALA A 630 23.84 -7.01 -18.79
C ALA A 630 22.73 -6.71 -19.82
N GLU A 631 23.11 -6.60 -21.09
CA GLU A 631 22.15 -6.47 -22.21
C GLU A 631 21.08 -7.57 -22.10
N PRO A 632 19.81 -7.19 -21.86
CA PRO A 632 18.73 -8.16 -21.75
C PRO A 632 18.50 -8.84 -23.10
N GLY A 633 17.85 -10.00 -23.07
CA GLY A 633 17.40 -10.67 -24.30
C GLY A 633 16.25 -9.92 -24.96
N ILE A 634 15.11 -10.59 -25.16
CA ILE A 634 13.91 -9.93 -25.71
C ILE A 634 13.32 -8.99 -24.65
N GLN A 635 13.04 -7.74 -25.00
CA GLN A 635 12.36 -6.79 -24.12
C GLN A 635 10.94 -6.52 -24.61
N ASN A 636 9.96 -6.78 -23.74
CA ASN A 636 8.56 -6.46 -23.97
C ASN A 636 8.18 -5.28 -23.08
N CYS A 637 8.14 -4.08 -23.66
CA CYS A 637 7.76 -2.88 -22.94
C CYS A 637 6.26 -2.86 -22.63
N TYR A 638 5.89 -2.23 -21.52
CA TYR A 638 4.49 -2.12 -21.14
C TYR A 638 3.69 -1.39 -22.23
N THR A 639 2.51 -1.93 -22.52
CA THR A 639 1.55 -1.31 -23.43
C THR A 639 0.25 -1.08 -22.66
N PRO A 640 -0.18 0.16 -22.43
CA PRO A 640 -1.46 0.42 -21.80
C PRO A 640 -2.61 -0.12 -22.68
N PRO A 641 -3.73 -0.58 -22.08
CA PRO A 641 -4.89 -1.08 -22.83
C PRO A 641 -5.34 -0.10 -23.92
N GLY A 642 -5.42 -0.57 -25.16
CA GLY A 642 -5.80 0.25 -26.33
C GLY A 642 -4.77 1.31 -26.75
N GLY A 643 -3.60 1.35 -26.11
CA GLY A 643 -2.53 2.32 -26.37
C GLY A 643 -1.40 1.76 -27.23
N LYS A 644 -0.26 2.47 -27.21
CA LYS A 644 0.99 2.05 -27.84
C LYS A 644 2.02 1.72 -26.77
N ALA A 645 2.93 0.80 -27.08
CA ALA A 645 4.02 0.45 -26.18
C ALA A 645 4.81 1.69 -25.74
N GLU A 646 5.05 1.79 -24.44
CA GLU A 646 5.92 2.79 -23.85
C GLU A 646 7.39 2.41 -24.08
N PRO A 647 8.34 3.36 -24.00
CA PRO A 647 9.76 3.03 -23.95
C PRO A 647 10.08 2.16 -22.73
N CYS A 648 10.84 1.08 -22.93
CA CYS A 648 11.33 0.25 -21.83
C CYS A 648 12.28 1.07 -20.93
N PRO A 649 12.17 0.99 -19.60
CA PRO A 649 13.14 1.60 -18.71
C PRO A 649 14.50 0.91 -18.83
N ALA A 650 15.57 1.62 -18.46
CA ALA A 650 16.90 1.04 -18.41
C ALA A 650 16.97 -0.06 -17.34
N ALA A 651 17.63 -1.17 -17.67
CA ALA A 651 17.84 -2.26 -16.72
C ALA A 651 18.81 -1.81 -15.60
N ARG A 652 18.38 -1.97 -14.35
CA ARG A 652 19.13 -1.52 -13.16
C ARG A 652 20.08 -2.60 -12.65
N GLY A 653 21.23 -2.15 -12.17
CA GLY A 653 22.17 -2.97 -11.42
C GLY A 653 21.73 -3.18 -9.98
N ALA A 654 22.27 -4.22 -9.35
CA ALA A 654 22.15 -4.40 -7.91
C ALA A 654 22.97 -3.35 -7.17
N TRP A 655 22.41 -2.73 -6.14
CA TRP A 655 23.14 -1.83 -5.24
C TRP A 655 23.63 -2.53 -3.97
N THR A 656 23.06 -3.69 -3.62
CA THR A 656 23.53 -4.59 -2.54
C THR A 656 24.44 -5.72 -3.03
N ARG A 657 24.52 -5.94 -4.34
CA ARG A 657 25.37 -6.98 -4.94
C ARG A 657 26.38 -6.40 -5.90
N ALA A 658 27.58 -6.96 -5.85
CA ALA A 658 28.62 -6.66 -6.79
C ALA A 658 29.24 -7.94 -7.34
N SER A 659 29.22 -8.06 -8.66
CA SER A 659 29.92 -9.11 -9.38
C SER A 659 31.30 -8.62 -9.82
N GLY A 660 32.33 -9.38 -9.49
CA GLY A 660 33.70 -9.12 -9.89
C GLY A 660 34.08 -9.85 -11.18
N THR A 661 35.27 -9.55 -11.71
CA THR A 661 35.84 -10.39 -12.78
C THR A 661 36.09 -11.81 -12.25
N PRO A 662 35.60 -12.86 -12.93
CA PRO A 662 35.81 -14.24 -12.49
C PRO A 662 37.30 -14.58 -12.33
N LEU A 663 37.66 -15.32 -11.29
CA LEU A 663 39.04 -15.73 -11.05
C LEU A 663 39.42 -16.83 -12.05
N ARG A 664 40.44 -16.57 -12.86
CA ARG A 664 40.94 -17.50 -13.88
C ARG A 664 42.43 -17.80 -13.69
N GLY A 665 42.83 -18.98 -14.15
CA GLY A 665 44.24 -19.41 -14.14
C GLY A 665 44.75 -19.81 -12.75
N LEU A 666 43.85 -20.20 -11.84
CA LEU A 666 44.22 -20.85 -10.59
C LEU A 666 44.62 -22.29 -10.89
N ARG A 667 45.72 -22.75 -10.30
CA ARG A 667 46.14 -24.15 -10.40
C ARG A 667 45.34 -25.01 -9.42
N PRO A 668 45.26 -26.34 -9.60
CA PRO A 668 44.65 -27.20 -8.61
C PRO A 668 45.24 -27.00 -7.21
N GLY A 669 44.39 -26.91 -6.19
CA GLY A 669 44.77 -26.68 -4.81
C GLY A 669 43.73 -25.90 -4.00
N THR A 670 43.99 -25.76 -2.70
CA THR A 670 43.15 -25.04 -1.75
C THR A 670 43.57 -23.57 -1.62
N TYR A 671 42.58 -22.70 -1.57
CA TYR A 671 42.74 -21.25 -1.50
C TYR A 671 41.90 -20.64 -0.38
N THR A 672 42.33 -19.47 0.08
CA THR A 672 41.57 -18.60 0.99
C THR A 672 41.26 -17.29 0.28
N ALA A 673 40.01 -16.86 0.31
CA ALA A 673 39.57 -15.56 -0.20
C ALA A 673 39.17 -14.63 0.94
N GLU A 674 39.60 -13.37 0.86
CA GLU A 674 39.30 -12.30 1.82
C GLU A 674 38.68 -11.13 1.05
N ALA A 675 37.45 -10.75 1.39
CA ALA A 675 36.69 -9.69 0.74
C ALA A 675 36.39 -8.53 1.70
N THR A 676 36.38 -7.31 1.18
CA THR A 676 35.99 -6.11 1.92
C THR A 676 35.17 -5.21 0.99
N ALA A 677 33.95 -4.88 1.39
CA ALA A 677 33.12 -3.88 0.74
C ALA A 677 33.37 -2.49 1.35
N TYR A 678 33.10 -1.45 0.58
CA TYR A 678 33.25 -0.05 0.97
C TYR A 678 32.06 0.77 0.47
N ASP A 679 31.58 1.69 1.30
CA ASP A 679 30.50 2.62 0.95
C ASP A 679 30.97 3.75 0.01
N THR A 680 30.05 4.63 -0.41
CA THR A 680 30.33 5.81 -1.25
C THR A 680 31.28 6.82 -0.59
N LYS A 681 31.37 6.82 0.74
CA LYS A 681 32.26 7.68 1.54
C LYS A 681 33.63 7.02 1.79
N GLY A 682 33.81 5.75 1.41
CA GLY A 682 35.03 4.96 1.58
C GLY A 682 35.17 4.25 2.93
N LYS A 683 34.13 4.22 3.77
CA LYS A 683 34.09 3.42 5.02
C LYS A 683 34.00 1.94 4.66
N ALA A 684 34.75 1.10 5.37
CA ALA A 684 34.79 -0.34 5.12
C ALA A 684 33.69 -1.08 5.90
N PHE A 685 33.08 -2.08 5.27
CA PHE A 685 32.28 -3.13 5.92
C PHE A 685 33.20 -4.22 6.52
N PRO A 686 32.70 -5.09 7.41
CA PRO A 686 33.44 -6.22 7.97
C PRO A 686 34.11 -7.09 6.89
N VAL A 687 35.30 -7.60 7.21
CA VAL A 687 36.06 -8.46 6.29
C VAL A 687 35.44 -9.85 6.25
N GLN A 688 35.05 -10.29 5.07
CA GLN A 688 34.50 -11.62 4.83
C GLN A 688 35.58 -12.58 4.37
N LYS A 689 35.54 -13.82 4.86
CA LYS A 689 36.56 -14.84 4.58
C LYS A 689 35.95 -16.17 4.21
N SER A 690 36.48 -16.80 3.16
CA SER A 690 36.11 -18.16 2.75
C SER A 690 37.33 -18.98 2.31
N THR A 691 37.20 -20.30 2.36
CA THR A 691 38.16 -21.23 1.74
C THR A 691 37.50 -22.02 0.61
N PHE A 692 38.21 -22.24 -0.50
CA PHE A 692 37.68 -22.98 -1.65
C PHE A 692 38.79 -23.78 -2.35
N ASP A 693 38.40 -24.80 -3.10
CA ASP A 693 39.33 -25.64 -3.86
C ASP A 693 39.19 -25.40 -5.36
N VAL A 694 40.30 -25.55 -6.07
CA VAL A 694 40.33 -25.67 -7.52
C VAL A 694 40.81 -27.07 -7.89
N VAL A 695 40.12 -27.72 -8.82
CA VAL A 695 40.41 -29.08 -9.30
C VAL A 695 40.48 -29.13 -10.82
N PRO A 696 41.14 -30.12 -11.43
CA PRO A 696 41.06 -30.35 -12.87
C PRO A 696 39.61 -30.45 -13.36
N ASP A 697 39.27 -29.84 -14.49
CA ASP A 697 37.88 -29.85 -14.98
C ASP A 697 37.35 -31.26 -15.32
N SER A 698 38.25 -32.23 -15.52
CA SER A 698 37.88 -33.65 -15.70
C SER A 698 37.28 -34.28 -14.45
N GLU A 699 37.51 -33.69 -13.28
CA GLU A 699 36.97 -34.11 -11.99
C GLU A 699 35.63 -33.41 -11.68
N LEU A 700 35.16 -32.52 -12.56
CA LEU A 700 33.86 -31.86 -12.39
C LEU A 700 32.84 -32.39 -13.38
N THR A 701 31.77 -32.95 -12.84
CA THR A 701 30.58 -33.29 -13.64
C THR A 701 29.85 -32.03 -14.08
N LYS A 702 29.37 -32.02 -15.33
CA LYS A 702 28.52 -30.92 -15.83
C LYS A 702 27.10 -31.08 -15.26
N PRO A 703 26.53 -30.02 -14.65
CA PRO A 703 25.16 -30.07 -14.15
C PRO A 703 24.14 -30.35 -15.26
N GLN A 704 23.16 -31.20 -14.98
CA GLN A 704 22.06 -31.54 -15.87
C GLN A 704 20.75 -30.94 -15.37
N THR A 705 19.90 -30.50 -16.30
CA THR A 705 18.50 -30.14 -16.01
C THR A 705 17.66 -31.42 -15.93
N GLY A 706 16.73 -31.47 -14.99
CA GLY A 706 15.90 -32.64 -14.71
C GLY A 706 14.43 -32.34 -14.95
N GLN A 707 13.58 -32.68 -13.98
CA GLN A 707 12.14 -32.45 -14.06
C GLN A 707 11.83 -30.95 -14.16
N ASP A 708 10.72 -30.62 -14.83
CA ASP A 708 10.17 -29.27 -14.81
C ASP A 708 9.60 -28.94 -13.43
N TRP A 709 9.61 -27.65 -13.09
CA TRP A 709 9.03 -27.11 -11.87
C TRP A 709 8.01 -26.04 -12.26
N LEU A 710 6.75 -26.44 -12.44
CA LEU A 710 5.79 -25.65 -13.23
C LEU A 710 5.02 -24.58 -12.45
N ARG A 711 5.10 -24.60 -11.11
CA ARG A 711 4.35 -23.70 -10.20
C ARG A 711 4.93 -23.78 -8.79
N GLN A 712 4.46 -22.93 -7.89
CA GLN A 712 4.78 -23.09 -6.46
C GLN A 712 4.33 -24.47 -5.97
N GLY A 713 5.19 -25.14 -5.19
CA GLY A 713 4.99 -26.54 -4.80
C GLY A 713 5.40 -27.57 -5.86
N GLY A 714 5.83 -27.14 -7.06
CA GLY A 714 6.39 -28.00 -8.11
C GLY A 714 5.36 -28.79 -8.93
N ASP A 715 4.24 -29.20 -8.33
CA ASP A 715 3.18 -30.00 -8.97
C ASP A 715 1.77 -29.48 -8.64
N GLU A 716 0.74 -30.09 -9.25
CA GLU A 716 -0.66 -29.72 -8.99
C GLU A 716 -1.12 -29.98 -7.54
N ALA A 717 -0.38 -30.77 -6.76
CA ALA A 717 -0.72 -31.12 -5.38
C ALA A 717 0.00 -30.24 -4.34
N GLY A 718 0.84 -29.30 -4.78
CA GLY A 718 1.55 -28.33 -3.94
C GLY A 718 2.67 -28.91 -3.09
N ARG A 719 3.26 -30.05 -3.47
CA ARG A 719 4.09 -30.85 -2.55
C ARG A 719 5.43 -30.26 -2.15
N SER A 720 5.94 -29.30 -2.90
CA SER A 720 7.33 -28.80 -2.78
C SER A 720 8.33 -29.96 -2.74
N ALA A 721 8.07 -31.00 -3.56
CA ALA A 721 8.83 -32.23 -3.57
C ALA A 721 9.38 -32.51 -4.96
N SER A 722 10.66 -32.88 -5.05
CA SER A 722 11.33 -33.19 -6.32
C SER A 722 11.84 -34.62 -6.37
N GLY A 723 11.59 -35.32 -7.48
CA GLY A 723 12.24 -36.60 -7.77
C GLY A 723 13.75 -36.46 -7.97
N ASP A 724 14.18 -35.29 -8.42
CA ASP A 724 15.57 -34.92 -8.55
C ASP A 724 16.23 -34.70 -7.18
N ASN A 725 17.55 -34.89 -7.12
CA ASN A 725 18.29 -34.83 -5.88
C ASN A 725 19.70 -34.24 -6.10
N PRO A 726 19.84 -32.91 -6.04
CA PRO A 726 21.12 -32.23 -6.22
C PRO A 726 22.20 -32.58 -5.18
N GLY A 727 21.80 -33.10 -4.01
CA GLY A 727 22.74 -33.38 -2.92
C GLY A 727 23.07 -32.16 -2.04
N ASP A 728 23.83 -32.40 -0.98
CA ASP A 728 24.16 -31.40 0.05
C ASP A 728 25.42 -30.59 -0.25
N ARG A 729 26.20 -30.99 -1.26
CA ARG A 729 27.40 -30.29 -1.74
C ARG A 729 27.05 -29.52 -3.02
N LEU A 730 26.96 -28.20 -2.91
CA LEU A 730 26.54 -27.31 -3.97
C LEU A 730 27.62 -26.26 -4.25
N ASP A 731 27.72 -25.87 -5.53
CA ASP A 731 28.56 -24.76 -5.96
C ASP A 731 27.70 -23.70 -6.65
N LEU A 732 27.83 -22.44 -6.21
CA LEU A 732 27.19 -21.31 -6.88
C LEU A 732 27.79 -21.14 -8.28
N LYS A 733 26.96 -21.28 -9.31
CA LYS A 733 27.39 -21.16 -10.72
C LYS A 733 27.20 -19.74 -11.26
N TRP A 734 26.13 -19.08 -10.87
CA TRP A 734 25.87 -17.68 -11.21
C TRP A 734 24.82 -17.07 -10.27
N THR A 735 24.82 -15.74 -10.22
CA THR A 735 23.80 -14.90 -9.57
C THR A 735 23.26 -13.90 -10.58
N ARG A 736 21.97 -13.55 -10.48
CA ARG A 736 21.36 -12.49 -11.28
C ARG A 736 20.39 -11.68 -10.43
N HIS A 737 20.64 -10.38 -10.35
CA HIS A 737 19.71 -9.43 -9.76
C HIS A 737 18.68 -9.01 -10.80
N THR A 738 17.40 -9.00 -10.44
CA THR A 738 16.33 -8.68 -11.39
C THR A 738 16.22 -7.19 -11.72
N GLY A 739 16.77 -6.33 -10.87
CA GLY A 739 16.61 -4.87 -10.90
C GLY A 739 15.64 -4.37 -9.84
N GLU A 740 14.88 -5.27 -9.24
CA GLU A 740 13.84 -5.07 -8.22
C GLU A 740 13.86 -6.24 -7.22
N GLN A 741 13.02 -6.22 -6.19
CA GLN A 741 13.04 -7.21 -5.09
C GLN A 741 12.03 -8.36 -5.27
N PHE A 742 12.19 -9.41 -4.46
CA PHE A 742 11.23 -10.52 -4.37
C PHE A 742 10.39 -10.40 -3.09
N ASN A 743 9.08 -10.61 -3.20
CA ASN A 743 8.15 -10.67 -2.08
C ASN A 743 7.54 -12.08 -1.99
N LEU A 744 8.33 -13.04 -1.50
CA LEU A 744 7.99 -14.47 -1.38
C LEU A 744 7.76 -15.21 -2.72
N ASN A 745 8.08 -14.57 -3.84
CA ASN A 745 7.90 -15.11 -5.19
C ASN A 745 8.60 -16.46 -5.37
N GLY A 746 7.89 -17.44 -5.91
CA GLY A 746 8.52 -18.67 -6.40
C GLY A 746 9.15 -18.50 -7.79
N SER A 747 9.87 -19.53 -8.23
CA SER A 747 10.36 -19.63 -9.61
C SER A 747 9.75 -20.82 -10.33
N VAL A 748 9.71 -20.72 -11.66
CA VAL A 748 9.28 -21.80 -12.56
C VAL A 748 10.43 -22.24 -13.43
N ILE A 749 10.54 -23.55 -13.65
CA ILE A 749 11.57 -24.16 -14.49
C ILE A 749 10.91 -25.00 -15.58
N ALA A 750 11.23 -24.70 -16.84
CA ALA A 750 10.88 -25.56 -17.96
C ALA A 750 11.80 -25.30 -19.17
N ASP A 751 12.08 -26.33 -19.96
CA ASP A 751 12.83 -26.22 -21.21
C ASP A 751 14.16 -25.45 -21.09
N GLY A 752 14.89 -25.66 -19.98
CA GLY A 752 16.16 -25.00 -19.69
C GLY A 752 16.05 -23.52 -19.29
N ARG A 753 14.83 -23.04 -19.00
CA ARG A 753 14.55 -21.67 -18.57
C ARG A 753 14.15 -21.63 -17.11
N LEU A 754 14.61 -20.62 -16.40
CA LEU A 754 14.13 -20.23 -15.09
C LEU A 754 13.32 -18.93 -15.25
N ILE A 755 12.06 -18.94 -14.83
CA ILE A 755 11.14 -17.81 -14.96
C ILE A 755 10.75 -17.30 -13.57
N VAL A 756 10.85 -15.99 -13.35
CA VAL A 756 10.58 -15.33 -12.07
C VAL A 756 9.78 -14.05 -12.27
N SER A 757 8.95 -13.72 -11.29
CA SER A 757 8.30 -12.41 -11.11
C SER A 757 9.11 -11.58 -10.12
N SER A 758 9.24 -10.27 -10.36
CA SER A 758 9.76 -9.31 -9.39
C SER A 758 8.67 -8.31 -9.00
N ARG A 759 8.69 -7.90 -7.72
CA ARG A 759 7.82 -6.84 -7.20
C ARG A 759 8.54 -5.51 -7.30
N ALA A 760 7.83 -4.49 -7.79
CA ALA A 760 8.29 -3.12 -7.90
C ALA A 760 8.44 -2.46 -6.51
N PHE A 761 9.65 -2.52 -5.94
CA PHE A 761 9.96 -1.84 -4.67
C PHE A 761 10.67 -0.49 -4.90
N ASP A 762 11.44 -0.39 -5.97
CA ASP A 762 12.33 0.74 -6.26
C ASP A 762 11.85 1.62 -7.43
N SER A 763 10.87 1.13 -8.20
CA SER A 763 10.38 1.80 -9.41
C SER A 763 8.97 1.33 -9.78
N PRO A 764 8.25 2.04 -10.67
CA PRO A 764 6.91 1.62 -11.12
C PRO A 764 6.88 0.47 -12.13
N TYR A 765 7.96 -0.31 -12.20
CA TYR A 765 8.18 -1.30 -13.24
C TYR A 765 8.29 -2.70 -12.64
N SER A 766 7.14 -3.35 -12.44
CA SER A 766 7.11 -4.79 -12.17
C SER A 766 7.49 -5.58 -13.40
N MET A 767 8.09 -6.75 -13.21
CA MET A 767 8.67 -7.50 -14.32
C MET A 767 8.46 -9.00 -14.18
N MET A 768 8.26 -9.64 -15.33
CA MET A 768 8.51 -11.07 -15.50
C MET A 768 9.81 -11.25 -16.27
N LEU A 769 10.65 -12.15 -15.80
CA LEU A 769 11.99 -12.38 -16.35
C LEU A 769 12.21 -13.86 -16.60
N ALA A 770 12.93 -14.18 -17.67
CA ALA A 770 13.43 -15.52 -17.91
C ALA A 770 14.95 -15.54 -18.06
N TYR A 771 15.57 -16.57 -17.49
CA TYR A 771 17.01 -16.81 -17.56
C TYR A 771 17.30 -18.19 -18.14
N ASP A 772 18.38 -18.29 -18.91
CA ASP A 772 18.99 -19.56 -19.27
C ASP A 772 19.62 -20.19 -18.01
N ILE A 773 19.21 -21.41 -17.68
CA ILE A 773 19.64 -22.08 -16.44
C ILE A 773 21.16 -22.30 -16.40
N ALA A 774 21.78 -22.61 -17.53
CA ALA A 774 23.20 -22.96 -17.57
C ALA A 774 24.12 -21.74 -17.40
N SER A 775 23.75 -20.61 -17.99
CA SER A 775 24.61 -19.42 -18.09
C SER A 775 24.16 -18.24 -17.23
N GLY A 776 22.90 -18.25 -16.76
CA GLY A 776 22.26 -17.09 -16.13
C GLY A 776 22.03 -15.94 -17.12
N ARG A 777 22.14 -16.14 -18.43
CA ARG A 777 21.84 -15.09 -19.41
C ARG A 777 20.33 -14.83 -19.40
N GLU A 778 19.95 -13.58 -19.25
CA GLU A 778 18.56 -13.15 -19.41
C GLU A 778 18.09 -13.39 -20.85
N LEU A 779 17.02 -14.17 -21.00
CA LEU A 779 16.43 -14.55 -22.28
C LEU A 779 15.37 -13.57 -22.73
N TRP A 780 14.53 -13.13 -21.80
CA TRP A 780 13.52 -12.11 -22.03
C TRP A 780 13.09 -11.44 -20.73
N ARG A 781 12.50 -10.26 -20.87
CA ARG A 781 11.88 -9.46 -19.81
C ARG A 781 10.62 -8.79 -20.32
N THR A 782 9.59 -8.80 -19.49
CA THR A 782 8.31 -8.15 -19.77
C THR A 782 7.94 -7.22 -18.65
N TYR A 783 7.73 -5.95 -18.98
CA TYR A 783 7.31 -4.92 -18.04
C TYR A 783 5.79 -4.93 -17.87
N LEU A 784 5.35 -4.96 -16.62
CA LEU A 784 3.96 -5.13 -16.22
C LEU A 784 3.46 -3.90 -15.46
N ASP A 785 2.16 -3.66 -15.55
CA ASP A 785 1.43 -2.69 -14.72
C ASP A 785 0.99 -3.36 -13.41
N GLY A 786 1.43 -2.78 -12.29
CA GLY A 786 1.17 -3.23 -10.92
C GLY A 786 2.14 -4.29 -10.39
N ASP A 787 2.21 -4.42 -9.07
CA ASP A 787 3.12 -5.32 -8.35
C ASP A 787 2.88 -6.80 -8.67
N ALA A 788 3.89 -7.50 -9.17
CA ALA A 788 3.82 -8.95 -9.40
C ALA A 788 4.25 -9.72 -8.13
N GLU A 789 3.33 -9.89 -7.19
CA GLU A 789 3.60 -10.36 -5.81
C GLU A 789 3.50 -11.88 -5.62
N SER A 790 3.37 -12.66 -6.70
CA SER A 790 3.06 -14.08 -6.62
C SER A 790 3.97 -14.94 -7.49
N ALA A 791 4.16 -16.20 -7.06
CA ALA A 791 4.82 -17.22 -7.87
C ALA A 791 4.08 -17.42 -9.20
N PRO A 792 4.77 -17.42 -10.35
CA PRO A 792 4.13 -17.66 -11.63
C PRO A 792 3.72 -19.13 -11.77
N THR A 793 2.72 -19.39 -12.62
CA THR A 793 2.35 -20.74 -13.05
C THR A 793 2.58 -20.90 -14.53
N LEU A 794 3.27 -21.96 -14.95
CA LEU A 794 3.41 -22.36 -16.34
C LEU A 794 2.44 -23.50 -16.66
N HIS A 795 1.63 -23.30 -17.69
CA HIS A 795 0.73 -24.31 -18.22
C HIS A 795 0.53 -24.11 -19.72
N GLY A 796 0.67 -25.18 -20.51
CA GLY A 796 0.43 -25.13 -21.96
C GLY A 796 1.31 -24.14 -22.73
N GLY A 797 2.55 -23.90 -22.27
CA GLY A 797 3.48 -22.93 -22.87
C GLY A 797 3.23 -21.47 -22.48
N GLN A 798 2.25 -21.20 -21.61
CA GLN A 798 1.93 -19.86 -21.13
C GLN A 798 2.22 -19.71 -19.63
N VAL A 799 2.74 -18.55 -19.26
CA VAL A 799 3.03 -18.15 -17.88
C VAL A 799 1.92 -17.24 -17.39
N TYR A 800 1.31 -17.58 -16.28
CA TYR A 800 0.17 -16.87 -15.70
C TYR A 800 0.54 -16.21 -14.38
N LEU A 801 0.06 -14.98 -14.20
CA LEU A 801 0.17 -14.25 -12.94
C LEU A 801 -0.93 -13.18 -12.79
N THR A 802 -1.07 -12.69 -11.58
CA THR A 802 -1.85 -11.49 -11.24
C THR A 802 -0.92 -10.38 -10.78
N THR A 803 -1.44 -9.16 -10.69
CA THR A 803 -0.73 -8.00 -10.15
C THR A 803 -1.60 -7.25 -9.15
N GLY A 804 -0.95 -6.54 -8.22
CA GLY A 804 -1.60 -5.78 -7.14
C GLY A 804 -2.65 -4.78 -7.60
N VAL A 805 -2.64 -4.34 -8.87
CA VAL A 805 -3.67 -3.44 -9.44
C VAL A 805 -4.92 -4.15 -9.97
N GLY A 806 -5.07 -5.47 -9.74
CA GLY A 806 -6.25 -6.23 -10.19
C GLY A 806 -6.14 -6.81 -11.59
N ARG A 807 -4.94 -6.80 -12.18
CA ARG A 807 -4.73 -7.23 -13.57
C ARG A 807 -4.18 -8.65 -13.61
N VAL A 808 -4.73 -9.44 -14.53
CA VAL A 808 -4.36 -10.84 -14.77
C VAL A 808 -3.70 -10.94 -16.15
N TYR A 809 -2.57 -11.65 -16.20
CA TYR A 809 -1.77 -11.81 -17.41
C TYR A 809 -1.58 -13.28 -17.79
N ALA A 810 -1.49 -13.53 -19.09
CA ALA A 810 -0.86 -14.72 -19.65
C ALA A 810 0.22 -14.30 -20.66
N LEU A 811 1.45 -14.76 -20.44
CA LEU A 811 2.62 -14.49 -21.27
C LEU A 811 3.07 -15.78 -21.97
N ASP A 812 3.65 -15.69 -23.16
CA ASP A 812 4.32 -16.84 -23.76
C ASP A 812 5.66 -17.11 -23.05
N ALA A 813 5.91 -18.37 -22.70
CA ALA A 813 7.11 -18.75 -21.95
C ALA A 813 8.42 -18.63 -22.75
N LYS A 814 8.35 -18.64 -24.08
CA LYS A 814 9.52 -18.63 -24.96
C LYS A 814 10.13 -17.23 -25.10
N ASP A 815 9.29 -16.20 -25.22
CA ASP A 815 9.73 -14.83 -25.51
C ASP A 815 9.10 -13.75 -24.60
N GLY A 816 8.19 -14.12 -23.70
CA GLY A 816 7.59 -13.23 -22.72
C GLY A 816 6.49 -12.33 -23.27
N HIS A 817 6.08 -12.46 -24.54
CA HIS A 817 5.03 -11.60 -25.08
C HIS A 817 3.71 -11.81 -24.34
N VAL A 818 2.98 -10.73 -24.07
CA VAL A 818 1.65 -10.81 -23.45
C VAL A 818 0.68 -11.39 -24.49
N ALA A 819 0.23 -12.62 -24.26
CA ALA A 819 -0.74 -13.29 -25.13
C ALA A 819 -2.15 -12.75 -24.90
N TRP A 820 -2.50 -12.50 -23.63
CA TRP A 820 -3.69 -11.76 -23.24
C TRP A 820 -3.51 -11.14 -21.85
N GLU A 821 -4.26 -10.08 -21.57
CA GLU A 821 -4.40 -9.46 -20.26
C GLU A 821 -5.85 -9.04 -20.00
N SER A 822 -6.22 -8.88 -18.74
CA SER A 822 -7.54 -8.38 -18.33
C SER A 822 -7.45 -7.70 -16.96
N ILE A 823 -8.37 -6.77 -16.65
CA ILE A 823 -8.47 -6.10 -15.36
C ILE A 823 -9.88 -6.28 -14.79
N ASP A 824 -9.99 -6.68 -13.52
CA ASP A 824 -11.29 -6.99 -12.90
C ASP A 824 -11.98 -5.75 -12.27
N ARG A 825 -11.22 -4.78 -11.77
CA ARG A 825 -11.74 -3.65 -10.98
C ARG A 825 -11.06 -2.31 -11.33
N GLU A 826 -11.37 -1.78 -12.51
CA GLU A 826 -10.98 -0.45 -12.96
C GLU A 826 -12.21 0.44 -13.18
N GLU A 827 -12.19 1.64 -12.61
CA GLU A 827 -13.24 2.64 -12.75
C GLU A 827 -12.64 3.93 -13.31
N THR A 828 -13.29 4.52 -14.30
CA THR A 828 -12.92 5.82 -14.84
C THR A 828 -13.83 6.91 -14.29
N HIS A 829 -13.23 7.94 -13.70
CA HIS A 829 -13.89 9.13 -13.17
C HIS A 829 -13.29 10.37 -13.83
N GLY A 830 -13.96 10.88 -14.88
CA GLY A 830 -13.44 11.99 -15.68
C GLY A 830 -12.09 11.66 -16.32
N ASP A 831 -11.06 12.46 -15.99
CA ASP A 831 -9.68 12.30 -16.46
C ASP A 831 -8.83 11.40 -15.54
N THR A 832 -9.43 10.79 -14.51
CA THR A 832 -8.74 9.94 -13.54
C THR A 832 -9.22 8.50 -13.62
N VAL A 833 -8.33 7.58 -13.25
CA VAL A 833 -8.64 6.14 -13.20
C VAL A 833 -8.39 5.64 -11.78
N ARG A 834 -9.36 4.93 -11.23
CA ARG A 834 -9.25 4.25 -9.94
C ARG A 834 -9.18 2.75 -10.15
N ARG A 835 -8.21 2.13 -9.49
CA ARG A 835 -7.96 0.68 -9.57
C ARG A 835 -8.07 0.12 -8.17
N TYR A 836 -9.21 -0.53 -7.90
CA TYR A 836 -9.52 -1.12 -6.60
C TYR A 836 -9.05 -2.58 -6.48
N GLY A 837 -8.29 -3.06 -7.47
CA GLY A 837 -7.80 -4.41 -7.48
C GLY A 837 -6.94 -4.71 -6.25
N ARG A 838 -7.18 -5.88 -5.66
CA ARG A 838 -6.22 -6.61 -4.82
C ARG A 838 -6.15 -8.04 -5.33
N ALA A 839 -5.86 -8.18 -6.63
CA ALA A 839 -5.57 -9.48 -7.24
C ALA A 839 -4.08 -9.79 -7.00
N GLY A 840 -3.71 -10.07 -5.75
CA GLY A 840 -2.31 -10.31 -5.37
C GLY A 840 -1.89 -11.77 -5.40
N GLY A 841 -2.84 -12.71 -5.50
CA GLY A 841 -2.59 -14.14 -5.32
C GLY A 841 -2.24 -14.91 -6.59
N PRO A 842 -1.53 -16.04 -6.46
CA PRO A 842 -0.99 -16.78 -7.60
C PRO A 842 -2.12 -17.36 -8.46
N VAL A 843 -1.95 -17.27 -9.78
CA VAL A 843 -2.89 -17.89 -10.72
C VAL A 843 -2.60 -19.38 -10.82
N SER A 844 -3.58 -20.22 -10.51
CA SER A 844 -3.47 -21.68 -10.60
C SER A 844 -4.23 -22.18 -11.81
N VAL A 845 -3.57 -22.92 -12.70
CA VAL A 845 -4.15 -23.33 -13.99
C VAL A 845 -4.28 -24.85 -14.08
N PHE A 846 -5.46 -25.31 -14.50
CA PHE A 846 -5.86 -26.72 -14.52
C PHE A 846 -6.66 -27.08 -15.77
N ALA A 847 -6.26 -28.13 -16.48
CA ALA A 847 -7.13 -28.80 -17.44
C ALA A 847 -8.26 -29.55 -16.69
N LEU A 848 -9.50 -29.41 -17.15
CA LEU A 848 -10.65 -30.09 -16.55
C LEU A 848 -10.79 -31.53 -17.05
N THR A 849 -11.10 -32.43 -16.13
CA THR A 849 -11.35 -33.82 -16.50
C THR A 849 -12.71 -33.96 -17.16
N GLY A 850 -12.73 -34.63 -18.32
CA GLY A 850 -13.93 -34.88 -19.12
C GLY A 850 -14.41 -33.68 -19.95
N GLN A 851 -13.62 -32.61 -20.05
CA GLN A 851 -13.96 -31.41 -20.83
C GLN A 851 -12.71 -30.86 -21.54
N ASP A 852 -12.86 -30.36 -22.76
CA ASP A 852 -11.79 -29.63 -23.47
C ASP A 852 -11.76 -28.17 -23.01
N ARG A 853 -11.46 -27.96 -21.72
CA ARG A 853 -11.42 -26.64 -21.08
C ARG A 853 -10.32 -26.59 -20.04
N THR A 854 -9.59 -25.48 -20.03
CA THR A 854 -8.58 -25.18 -19.02
C THR A 854 -9.03 -23.97 -18.22
N VAL A 855 -8.99 -24.07 -16.90
CA VAL A 855 -9.45 -23.04 -15.98
C VAL A 855 -8.27 -22.44 -15.22
N ALA A 856 -8.23 -21.12 -15.17
CA ALA A 856 -7.34 -20.35 -14.31
C ALA A 856 -8.11 -19.85 -13.08
N VAL A 857 -7.61 -20.15 -11.88
CA VAL A 857 -8.20 -19.79 -10.59
C VAL A 857 -7.28 -18.81 -9.87
N TYR A 858 -7.84 -17.76 -9.29
CA TYR A 858 -7.11 -16.78 -8.50
C TYR A 858 -8.06 -16.07 -7.54
N GLN A 859 -7.49 -15.40 -6.54
CA GLN A 859 -8.24 -14.57 -5.61
C GLN A 859 -8.10 -13.10 -6.00
N ASP A 860 -9.23 -12.40 -6.03
CA ASP A 860 -9.37 -10.95 -6.25
C ASP A 860 -10.09 -10.36 -5.04
N ALA A 861 -9.32 -9.76 -4.13
CA ALA A 861 -9.81 -9.28 -2.83
C ALA A 861 -10.61 -10.37 -2.08
N ASN A 862 -11.89 -10.12 -1.80
CA ASN A 862 -12.78 -11.04 -1.09
C ASN A 862 -13.46 -12.08 -2.01
N MET A 863 -13.05 -12.20 -3.28
CA MET A 863 -13.65 -13.11 -4.26
C MET A 863 -12.64 -14.13 -4.79
N VAL A 864 -13.04 -15.41 -4.87
CA VAL A 864 -12.35 -16.41 -5.68
C VAL A 864 -12.99 -16.43 -7.06
N ARG A 865 -12.18 -16.26 -8.11
CA ARG A 865 -12.62 -16.14 -9.50
C ARG A 865 -12.00 -17.22 -10.38
N CYS A 866 -12.69 -17.51 -11.49
CA CYS A 866 -12.20 -18.42 -12.52
C CYS A 866 -12.28 -17.79 -13.91
N ARG A 867 -11.26 -18.03 -14.74
CA ARG A 867 -11.21 -17.65 -16.14
C ARG A 867 -10.96 -18.86 -17.03
N ASP A 868 -11.38 -18.78 -18.27
CA ASP A 868 -10.84 -19.64 -19.31
C ASP A 868 -9.36 -19.27 -19.53
N ALA A 869 -8.45 -20.21 -19.28
CA ALA A 869 -7.02 -19.92 -19.26
C ALA A 869 -6.47 -19.56 -20.65
N LYS A 870 -7.14 -20.00 -21.73
CA LYS A 870 -6.69 -19.76 -23.10
C LYS A 870 -7.07 -18.37 -23.60
N THR A 871 -8.26 -17.89 -23.23
CA THR A 871 -8.85 -16.65 -23.74
C THR A 871 -8.85 -15.50 -22.73
N GLY A 872 -8.65 -15.79 -21.45
CA GLY A 872 -8.76 -14.80 -20.37
C GLY A 872 -10.20 -14.41 -20.02
N VAL A 873 -11.21 -15.01 -20.67
CA VAL A 873 -12.63 -14.70 -20.41
C VAL A 873 -13.04 -15.16 -19.01
N LEU A 874 -13.66 -14.26 -18.24
CA LEU A 874 -14.22 -14.57 -16.93
C LEU A 874 -15.35 -15.60 -17.06
N LEU A 875 -15.25 -16.69 -16.31
CA LEU A 875 -16.26 -17.75 -16.30
C LEU A 875 -17.40 -17.41 -15.34
N PRO A 876 -18.64 -17.85 -15.62
CA PRO A 876 -19.74 -17.73 -14.67
C PRO A 876 -19.44 -18.54 -13.40
N GLY A 877 -19.92 -18.03 -12.27
CA GLY A 877 -19.60 -18.54 -10.94
C GLY A 877 -18.72 -17.56 -10.17
N GLY A 878 -17.76 -18.08 -9.41
CA GLY A 878 -17.03 -17.33 -8.42
C GLY A 878 -17.84 -17.18 -7.13
N PHE A 879 -17.13 -16.98 -6.02
CA PHE A 879 -17.76 -16.92 -4.71
C PHE A 879 -16.97 -16.04 -3.75
N GLY A 880 -17.67 -15.50 -2.75
CA GLY A 880 -17.05 -14.75 -1.66
C GLY A 880 -16.25 -15.67 -0.75
N ALA A 881 -15.03 -15.26 -0.41
CA ALA A 881 -14.14 -15.95 0.51
C ALA A 881 -13.82 -15.05 1.71
N ALA A 882 -13.34 -15.67 2.80
CA ALA A 882 -12.97 -14.93 3.99
C ALA A 882 -11.91 -13.88 3.66
N PHE A 883 -12.17 -12.64 4.08
CA PHE A 883 -11.31 -11.49 3.82
C PHE A 883 -10.71 -10.99 5.13
N SER A 884 -9.43 -10.62 5.11
CA SER A 884 -8.74 -9.94 6.19
C SER A 884 -7.72 -8.95 5.64
N TRP A 885 -7.17 -8.14 6.54
CA TRP A 885 -5.90 -7.48 6.30
C TRP A 885 -4.82 -8.55 5.99
N GLY A 886 -4.03 -8.28 4.95
CA GLY A 886 -2.89 -9.11 4.51
C GLY A 886 -2.97 -9.75 3.12
N GLN A 887 -1.86 -10.18 2.52
CA GLN A 887 -1.81 -10.60 1.10
C GLN A 887 -2.41 -11.99 0.83
N ALA A 888 -2.92 -12.21 -0.40
CA ALA A 888 -3.32 -13.54 -0.87
C ALA A 888 -2.09 -14.22 -1.49
N HIS A 889 -1.63 -15.34 -0.92
CA HIS A 889 -0.43 -16.08 -1.39
C HIS A 889 -0.69 -17.55 -1.73
N SER A 890 -1.93 -18.02 -1.54
CA SER A 890 -2.22 -19.44 -1.72
C SER A 890 -2.35 -19.80 -3.20
N THR A 891 -1.49 -20.73 -3.63
CA THR A 891 -1.70 -21.49 -4.87
C THR A 891 -2.82 -22.50 -4.61
N ALA A 892 -3.76 -22.61 -5.54
CA ALA A 892 -4.76 -23.68 -5.50
C ALA A 892 -4.10 -25.00 -5.91
N ILE A 893 -4.48 -26.08 -5.25
CA ILE A 893 -3.94 -27.42 -5.48
C ILE A 893 -5.07 -28.43 -5.73
N ARG A 894 -4.76 -29.56 -6.34
CA ARG A 894 -5.67 -30.70 -6.49
C ARG A 894 -4.89 -32.01 -6.58
N GLU A 895 -5.60 -33.11 -6.41
CA GLU A 895 -5.11 -34.37 -6.95
C GLU A 895 -5.12 -34.29 -8.49
N PRO A 896 -4.04 -34.70 -9.19
CA PRO A 896 -4.00 -34.67 -10.64
C PRO A 896 -5.20 -35.39 -11.27
N GLY A 897 -5.91 -34.68 -12.16
CA GLY A 897 -7.12 -35.19 -12.81
C GLY A 897 -8.41 -35.04 -12.00
N SER A 898 -8.38 -34.47 -10.79
CA SER A 898 -9.59 -34.08 -10.08
C SER A 898 -10.15 -32.74 -10.58
N ASN A 899 -11.46 -32.57 -10.50
CA ASN A 899 -12.10 -31.25 -10.67
C ASN A 899 -12.35 -30.57 -9.31
N THR A 900 -11.94 -31.18 -8.20
CA THR A 900 -11.95 -30.57 -6.86
C THR A 900 -10.58 -29.98 -6.58
N ALA A 901 -10.53 -28.69 -6.24
CA ALA A 901 -9.31 -28.01 -5.83
C ALA A 901 -9.43 -27.42 -4.42
N TYR A 902 -8.28 -27.18 -3.80
CA TYR A 902 -8.14 -26.63 -2.46
C TYR A 902 -7.25 -25.40 -2.48
N LEU A 903 -7.63 -24.35 -1.79
CA LEU A 903 -6.83 -23.14 -1.61
C LEU A 903 -7.12 -22.50 -0.26
N HIS A 904 -6.17 -21.75 0.28
CA HIS A 904 -6.48 -20.78 1.32
C HIS A 904 -7.00 -19.47 0.73
N SER A 905 -7.84 -18.77 1.48
CA SER A 905 -8.16 -17.37 1.20
C SER A 905 -7.34 -16.40 2.06
N MET A 906 -6.87 -15.31 1.44
CA MET A 906 -6.08 -14.24 2.07
C MET A 906 -4.88 -14.81 2.86
N SER A 907 -4.62 -14.29 4.05
CA SER A 907 -3.54 -14.64 4.96
C SER A 907 -3.74 -16.01 5.63
N SER A 908 -4.06 -17.01 4.82
CA SER A 908 -4.30 -18.40 5.23
C SER A 908 -5.39 -18.57 6.30
N ASN A 909 -6.40 -17.68 6.31
CA ASN A 909 -7.45 -17.70 7.33
C ASN A 909 -8.41 -18.86 7.17
N THR A 910 -8.69 -19.25 5.93
CA THR A 910 -9.71 -20.25 5.64
C THR A 910 -9.24 -21.12 4.51
N VAL A 911 -9.23 -22.43 4.71
CA VAL A 911 -9.04 -23.42 3.65
C VAL A 911 -10.37 -23.74 3.01
N ILE A 912 -10.38 -23.74 1.69
CA ILE A 912 -11.58 -23.82 0.85
C ILE A 912 -11.41 -24.99 -0.10
N ALA A 913 -12.44 -25.83 -0.23
CA ALA A 913 -12.57 -26.72 -1.38
C ALA A 913 -13.54 -26.14 -2.40
N MET A 914 -13.22 -26.30 -3.68
CA MET A 914 -14.03 -25.78 -4.79
C MET A 914 -14.16 -26.77 -5.94
N ASP A 915 -15.27 -26.64 -6.69
CA ASP A 915 -15.51 -27.31 -7.97
C ASP A 915 -14.94 -26.41 -9.09
N LEU A 916 -13.86 -26.84 -9.73
CA LEU A 916 -13.18 -26.13 -10.82
C LEU A 916 -14.06 -25.97 -12.07
N ALA A 917 -14.97 -26.91 -12.34
CA ALA A 917 -15.77 -26.90 -13.55
C ALA A 917 -16.90 -25.87 -13.47
N LYS A 918 -17.43 -25.63 -12.27
CA LYS A 918 -18.50 -24.66 -11.99
C LYS A 918 -18.00 -23.35 -11.38
N CYS A 919 -16.76 -23.32 -10.91
CA CYS A 919 -16.21 -22.22 -10.11
C CYS A 919 -17.05 -21.93 -8.86
N THR A 920 -17.38 -22.95 -8.07
CA THR A 920 -18.23 -22.82 -6.87
C THR A 920 -17.56 -23.41 -5.65
N GLN A 921 -17.76 -22.79 -4.48
CA GLN A 921 -17.34 -23.34 -3.20
C GLN A 921 -18.09 -24.64 -2.89
N LEU A 922 -17.35 -25.66 -2.46
CA LEU A 922 -17.90 -26.91 -1.92
C LEU A 922 -17.99 -26.84 -0.40
N TRP A 923 -16.90 -26.44 0.25
CA TRP A 923 -16.84 -26.18 1.69
C TRP A 923 -15.72 -25.19 2.02
N ALA A 924 -15.78 -24.60 3.22
CA ALA A 924 -14.74 -23.72 3.76
C ALA A 924 -14.54 -24.01 5.26
N LYS A 925 -13.30 -23.92 5.75
CA LYS A 925 -12.93 -24.15 7.16
C LYS A 925 -11.88 -23.15 7.62
N ASP A 926 -12.14 -22.54 8.76
CA ASP A 926 -11.18 -21.66 9.43
C ASP A 926 -9.92 -22.45 9.81
N THR A 927 -8.76 -21.91 9.45
CA THR A 927 -7.43 -22.44 9.74
C THR A 927 -6.67 -21.57 10.73
N ALA A 928 -7.32 -20.58 11.33
CA ALA A 928 -6.74 -19.54 12.15
C ALA A 928 -5.47 -19.00 11.47
N GLY A 929 -5.67 -18.32 10.35
CA GLY A 929 -4.61 -17.53 9.74
C GLY A 929 -4.41 -16.23 10.51
N ASP A 930 -3.29 -15.59 10.26
CA ASP A 930 -3.02 -14.21 10.64
C ASP A 930 -2.40 -13.49 9.45
N ILE A 931 -2.18 -12.17 9.53
CA ILE A 931 -1.65 -11.29 8.46
C ILE A 931 -0.29 -11.72 7.86
N ASP A 932 0.26 -12.75 8.43
CA ASP A 932 1.63 -13.17 8.50
C ASP A 932 1.77 -14.63 7.98
N SER A 933 0.62 -15.25 7.67
CA SER A 933 0.47 -16.60 7.17
C SER A 933 0.31 -16.60 5.63
N HIS A 934 1.41 -16.90 4.93
CA HIS A 934 1.57 -16.92 3.46
C HIS A 934 1.68 -18.37 2.94
N SER A 935 0.73 -19.22 3.31
CA SER A 935 0.84 -20.66 3.15
C SER A 935 -0.22 -21.18 2.18
N SER A 936 0.19 -22.08 1.28
CA SER A 936 -0.73 -22.89 0.47
C SER A 936 -0.97 -24.24 1.15
N PRO A 937 -2.18 -24.82 1.03
CA PRO A 937 -2.39 -26.20 1.44
C PRO A 937 -1.55 -27.15 0.57
N VAL A 938 -1.30 -28.37 1.08
CA VAL A 938 -0.57 -29.44 0.36
C VAL A 938 -1.31 -30.77 0.51
N LEU A 939 -1.28 -31.61 -0.53
CA LEU A 939 -1.82 -32.98 -0.47
C LEU A 939 -0.71 -34.02 -0.24
N THR A 940 -0.95 -34.95 0.69
CA THR A 940 -0.05 -36.09 0.90
C THR A 940 -0.07 -37.06 -0.28
N GLN A 941 0.87 -38.00 -0.28
CA GLN A 941 0.93 -39.08 -1.27
C GLN A 941 1.13 -40.43 -0.55
N PRO A 942 0.11 -40.91 0.18
CA PRO A 942 0.22 -42.13 0.96
C PRO A 942 0.49 -43.34 0.07
N ALA A 943 1.19 -44.35 0.59
CA ALA A 943 1.40 -45.61 -0.12
C ALA A 943 0.09 -46.41 -0.29
N SER A 944 -0.88 -46.22 0.63
CA SER A 944 -2.22 -46.79 0.56
C SER A 944 -3.23 -45.88 1.28
N GLY A 945 -4.46 -45.81 0.77
CA GLY A 945 -5.52 -44.94 1.30
C GLY A 945 -5.61 -43.57 0.59
N PRO A 946 -6.60 -42.74 0.97
CA PRO A 946 -6.79 -41.42 0.35
C PRO A 946 -5.73 -40.43 0.81
N ALA A 947 -5.37 -39.47 -0.06
CA ALA A 947 -4.53 -38.36 0.33
C ALA A 947 -5.18 -37.56 1.47
N LYS A 948 -4.34 -36.91 2.26
CA LYS A 948 -4.74 -35.98 3.32
C LYS A 948 -4.31 -34.58 2.95
N LEU A 949 -5.07 -33.59 3.37
CA LEU A 949 -4.73 -32.18 3.17
C LEU A 949 -3.94 -31.70 4.40
N VAL A 950 -2.82 -31.02 4.21
CA VAL A 950 -2.03 -30.43 5.29
C VAL A 950 -1.96 -28.92 5.11
N THR A 951 -2.15 -28.18 6.20
CA THR A 951 -2.05 -26.72 6.24
C THR A 951 -1.09 -26.30 7.35
N PHE A 952 -0.49 -25.12 7.20
CA PHE A 952 0.39 -24.53 8.20
C PHE A 952 0.12 -23.03 8.30
N THR A 953 -0.21 -22.56 9.50
CA THR A 953 -0.52 -21.15 9.81
C THR A 953 0.16 -20.75 11.12
N ALA A 954 -0.03 -19.51 11.58
CA ALA A 954 0.56 -19.01 12.83
C ALA A 954 0.18 -19.80 14.09
N TYR A 955 -0.91 -20.56 14.03
CA TYR A 955 -1.39 -21.37 15.15
C TYR A 955 -0.96 -22.83 15.07
N GLY A 956 -0.20 -23.19 14.03
CA GLY A 956 0.43 -24.50 13.89
C GLY A 956 0.11 -25.23 12.58
N VAL A 957 0.52 -26.49 12.55
CA VAL A 957 0.30 -27.40 11.42
C VAL A 957 -0.92 -28.27 11.69
N ARG A 958 -1.74 -28.51 10.67
CA ARG A 958 -2.98 -29.29 10.76
C ARG A 958 -3.11 -30.25 9.60
N GLY A 959 -3.67 -31.43 9.88
CA GLY A 959 -4.18 -32.34 8.86
C GLY A 959 -5.68 -32.24 8.74
N HIS A 960 -6.20 -32.24 7.53
CA HIS A 960 -7.63 -32.19 7.23
C HIS A 960 -8.06 -33.37 6.37
N ASP A 961 -9.29 -33.81 6.60
CA ASP A 961 -10.02 -34.66 5.68
C ASP A 961 -10.39 -33.85 4.40
N PRO A 962 -9.96 -34.25 3.19
CA PRO A 962 -10.20 -33.45 1.99
C PRO A 962 -11.66 -33.39 1.53
N GLU A 963 -12.53 -34.30 1.99
CA GLU A 963 -13.94 -34.32 1.59
C GLU A 963 -14.77 -33.34 2.43
N THR A 964 -14.46 -33.22 3.72
CA THR A 964 -15.24 -32.47 4.70
C THR A 964 -14.53 -31.22 5.26
N GLY A 965 -13.21 -31.15 5.07
CA GLY A 965 -12.33 -30.14 5.68
C GLY A 965 -12.10 -30.34 7.18
N ALA A 966 -12.65 -31.40 7.79
CA ALA A 966 -12.55 -31.64 9.22
C ALA A 966 -11.08 -31.82 9.64
N VAL A 967 -10.67 -31.13 10.71
CA VAL A 967 -9.34 -31.29 11.30
C VAL A 967 -9.23 -32.69 11.88
N THR A 968 -8.26 -33.46 11.41
CA THR A 968 -7.98 -34.84 11.84
C THR A 968 -6.88 -34.90 12.90
N TRP A 969 -5.96 -33.94 12.88
CA TRP A 969 -4.92 -33.72 13.89
C TRP A 969 -4.39 -32.29 13.77
N GLU A 970 -3.80 -31.80 14.86
CA GLU A 970 -3.13 -30.50 14.88
C GLU A 970 -1.91 -30.55 15.80
N SER A 971 -0.90 -29.74 15.49
CA SER A 971 0.27 -29.53 16.34
C SER A 971 0.56 -28.03 16.41
N LYS A 972 0.61 -27.50 17.62
CA LYS A 972 0.98 -26.10 17.84
C LYS A 972 2.47 -25.92 17.57
N VAL A 973 2.80 -24.97 16.71
CA VAL A 973 4.18 -24.56 16.43
C VAL A 973 4.40 -23.21 17.13
N GLY A 974 5.58 -23.01 17.73
CA GLY A 974 5.87 -21.83 18.56
C GLY A 974 5.87 -20.52 17.77
N GLY A 975 5.55 -19.42 18.46
CA GLY A 975 5.67 -18.05 17.95
C GLY A 975 7.13 -17.57 17.97
N GLY A 976 7.53 -16.85 16.92
CA GLY A 976 8.90 -16.41 16.67
C GLY A 976 9.48 -15.44 17.71
N SER A 977 10.76 -15.10 17.55
CA SER A 977 11.39 -14.07 18.38
C SER A 977 10.72 -12.72 18.14
N VAL A 978 10.50 -11.95 19.21
CA VAL A 978 10.11 -10.53 19.13
C VAL A 978 11.26 -9.61 18.69
N CYS A 979 12.45 -10.17 18.46
CA CYS A 979 13.63 -9.38 18.13
C CYS A 979 13.94 -9.33 16.63
N GLU A 980 13.36 -10.19 15.80
CA GLU A 980 13.69 -10.19 14.36
C GLU A 980 13.31 -8.84 13.74
N PRO A 981 14.07 -8.36 12.74
CA PRO A 981 13.63 -7.23 11.92
C PRO A 981 12.33 -7.62 11.20
N GLY A 982 11.19 -7.12 11.70
CA GLY A 982 9.86 -7.47 11.18
C GLY A 982 9.34 -8.82 11.64
N ARG A 983 8.12 -9.17 11.21
CA ARG A 983 7.51 -10.48 11.47
C ARG A 983 7.75 -11.40 10.26
N ALA A 984 8.76 -12.27 10.34
CA ALA A 984 9.12 -13.18 9.24
C ALA A 984 7.94 -14.07 8.80
N PRO A 985 7.65 -14.25 7.50
CA PRO A 985 6.46 -14.93 7.00
C PRO A 985 6.37 -16.42 7.38
N LEU A 986 5.15 -16.96 7.49
CA LEU A 986 4.91 -18.41 7.54
C LEU A 986 4.55 -18.94 6.17
N THR A 987 5.22 -20.01 5.75
CA THR A 987 5.23 -20.43 4.36
C THR A 987 4.75 -21.86 4.19
N SER A 988 4.34 -22.22 2.97
CA SER A 988 3.75 -23.54 2.67
C SER A 988 4.58 -24.73 3.18
N PRO A 989 3.94 -25.77 3.74
CA PRO A 989 4.61 -27.04 4.04
C PRO A 989 5.11 -27.75 2.78
N ALA A 990 6.03 -28.69 2.95
CA ALA A 990 6.41 -29.66 1.92
C ALA A 990 5.99 -31.08 2.32
N VAL A 991 5.68 -31.94 1.36
CA VAL A 991 5.27 -33.32 1.64
C VAL A 991 5.95 -34.31 0.70
N ARG A 992 6.44 -35.41 1.27
CA ARG A 992 6.88 -36.59 0.51
C ARG A 992 6.37 -37.85 1.17
N GLY A 993 5.53 -38.59 0.45
CA GLY A 993 4.81 -39.72 1.02
C GLY A 993 3.81 -39.26 2.07
N ASP A 994 3.92 -39.82 3.27
CA ASP A 994 3.12 -39.47 4.45
C ASP A 994 3.78 -38.45 5.38
N ILE A 995 4.99 -37.98 5.06
CA ILE A 995 5.74 -37.05 5.92
C ILE A 995 5.58 -35.61 5.44
N ALA A 996 5.08 -34.74 6.33
CA ALA A 996 4.99 -33.30 6.13
C ALA A 996 6.16 -32.59 6.82
N TYR A 997 6.79 -31.65 6.13
CA TYR A 997 7.91 -30.83 6.62
C TYR A 997 7.46 -29.38 6.72
N VAL A 998 7.69 -28.75 7.87
CA VAL A 998 7.37 -27.34 8.12
C VAL A 998 8.59 -26.60 8.62
N ALA A 999 8.71 -25.34 8.20
CA ALA A 999 9.76 -24.42 8.63
C ALA A 999 9.10 -23.30 9.44
N GLY A 1000 9.48 -23.14 10.70
CA GLY A 1000 8.83 -22.25 11.65
C GLY A 1000 9.52 -20.90 11.85
N ARG A 1001 8.73 -19.90 12.22
CA ARG A 1001 9.18 -18.56 12.67
C ARG A 1001 10.05 -18.60 13.92
N ASP A 1002 9.94 -19.67 14.70
CA ASP A 1002 10.76 -19.93 15.88
C ASP A 1002 12.19 -20.40 15.57
N GLY A 1003 12.53 -20.48 14.28
CA GLY A 1003 13.81 -20.94 13.79
C GLY A 1003 13.97 -22.47 13.85
N VAL A 1004 12.86 -23.21 13.84
CA VAL A 1004 12.85 -24.66 13.96
C VAL A 1004 12.15 -25.32 12.77
N VAL A 1005 12.85 -26.26 12.13
CA VAL A 1005 12.33 -27.12 11.07
C VAL A 1005 11.83 -28.43 11.69
N ARG A 1006 10.66 -28.91 11.26
CA ARG A 1006 10.01 -30.09 11.84
C ARG A 1006 9.50 -31.04 10.76
N ALA A 1007 9.50 -32.33 11.05
CA ALA A 1007 8.86 -33.35 10.23
C ALA A 1007 7.75 -34.06 10.99
N TYR A 1008 6.59 -34.25 10.37
CA TYR A 1008 5.41 -34.90 10.95
C TYR A 1008 5.00 -36.10 10.10
N ASP A 1009 4.84 -37.26 10.72
CA ASP A 1009 4.27 -38.43 10.06
C ASP A 1009 2.74 -38.38 10.15
N THR A 1010 2.10 -38.06 9.03
CA THR A 1010 0.64 -37.91 8.95
C THR A 1010 -0.11 -39.24 9.05
N SER A 1011 0.60 -40.37 8.99
CA SER A 1011 0.06 -41.73 9.13
C SER A 1011 0.29 -42.34 10.51
N ALA A 1012 1.08 -41.68 11.36
CA ALA A 1012 1.38 -42.17 12.71
C ALA A 1012 0.13 -42.28 13.57
N SER A 1013 0.22 -43.07 14.65
CA SER A 1013 -0.86 -43.16 15.65
C SER A 1013 -1.13 -41.84 16.36
N ASP A 1014 -0.14 -40.95 16.40
CA ASP A 1014 -0.25 -39.59 16.93
C ASP A 1014 0.52 -38.61 16.01
N PRO A 1015 -0.11 -38.13 14.92
CA PRO A 1015 0.51 -37.21 13.98
C PRO A 1015 0.82 -35.82 14.54
N SER A 1016 0.33 -35.50 15.75
CA SER A 1016 0.59 -34.20 16.39
C SER A 1016 2.02 -34.04 16.89
N LYS A 1017 2.79 -35.14 16.95
CA LYS A 1017 4.18 -35.14 17.42
C LYS A 1017 5.15 -35.18 16.24
N PRO A 1018 6.15 -34.27 16.19
CA PRO A 1018 7.15 -34.33 15.16
C PRO A 1018 8.03 -35.58 15.33
N VAL A 1019 8.38 -36.20 14.20
CA VAL A 1019 9.37 -37.29 14.10
C VAL A 1019 10.76 -36.80 14.47
N TRP A 1020 11.08 -35.57 14.07
CA TRP A 1020 12.29 -34.85 14.46
C TRP A 1020 12.08 -33.34 14.40
N GLU A 1021 12.92 -32.60 15.11
CA GLU A 1021 13.00 -31.14 15.09
C GLU A 1021 14.47 -30.72 14.92
N THR A 1022 14.73 -29.63 14.18
CA THR A 1022 16.07 -29.08 13.99
C THR A 1022 16.04 -27.56 14.14
N LYS A 1023 16.85 -27.05 15.08
CA LYS A 1023 17.03 -25.62 15.33
C LYS A 1023 18.06 -25.06 14.35
N ALA A 1024 17.71 -24.01 13.63
CA ALA A 1024 18.58 -23.37 12.63
C ALA A 1024 19.78 -22.62 13.23
N GLY A 1025 19.63 -22.13 14.47
CA GLY A 1025 20.56 -21.15 15.06
C GLY A 1025 20.59 -19.83 14.27
N TYR A 1026 21.47 -18.92 14.65
CA TYR A 1026 21.77 -17.70 13.88
C TYR A 1026 23.10 -17.85 13.14
N LEU A 1027 23.20 -17.22 11.98
CA LEU A 1027 24.49 -16.94 11.37
C LEU A 1027 25.35 -16.13 12.37
N PRO A 1028 26.65 -16.42 12.55
CA PRO A 1028 27.48 -15.72 13.53
C PRO A 1028 27.51 -14.20 13.31
N GLY A 1029 27.21 -13.41 14.35
CA GLY A 1029 27.12 -11.94 14.27
C GLY A 1029 25.86 -11.44 13.57
N LYS A 1030 24.84 -12.28 13.45
CA LYS A 1030 23.52 -11.98 12.86
C LYS A 1030 22.38 -12.32 13.82
N SER A 1031 22.68 -12.31 15.11
CA SER A 1031 21.65 -12.39 16.12
C SER A 1031 21.02 -11.00 16.23
N PRO A 1032 19.69 -10.89 16.32
CA PRO A 1032 19.06 -9.60 16.59
C PRO A 1032 19.46 -8.98 17.95
N LEU A 1033 20.17 -9.70 18.81
CA LEU A 1033 20.74 -9.15 20.04
C LEU A 1033 22.11 -8.48 19.84
N ASP A 1034 22.68 -8.53 18.63
CA ASP A 1034 23.91 -7.82 18.29
C ASP A 1034 23.66 -6.29 18.18
N ASP A 1035 22.40 -5.91 17.94
CA ASP A 1035 21.89 -4.55 17.91
C ASP A 1035 21.67 -3.93 19.32
N PRO A 1036 22.39 -2.85 19.71
CA PRO A 1036 22.27 -2.26 21.04
C PRO A 1036 20.88 -1.69 21.36
N TRP A 1037 20.17 -1.18 20.35
CA TRP A 1037 18.84 -0.61 20.55
C TRP A 1037 17.78 -1.70 20.77
N ARG A 1038 17.90 -2.86 20.10
CA ARG A 1038 17.03 -4.03 20.35
C ARG A 1038 17.24 -4.60 21.74
N VAL A 1039 18.48 -4.62 22.22
CA VAL A 1039 18.79 -4.95 23.61
C VAL A 1039 18.15 -3.94 24.57
N ALA A 1040 18.22 -2.65 24.26
CA ALA A 1040 17.61 -1.59 25.08
C ALA A 1040 16.07 -1.68 25.14
N MET A 1041 15.41 -2.24 24.13
CA MET A 1041 13.98 -2.57 24.16
C MET A 1041 13.63 -3.73 25.11
N GLY A 1042 14.62 -4.46 25.62
CA GLY A 1042 14.39 -5.60 26.52
C GLY A 1042 13.94 -6.88 25.82
N CYS A 1043 14.19 -7.00 24.52
CA CYS A 1043 13.80 -8.17 23.72
C CYS A 1043 14.75 -9.37 23.93
N SER A 1044 14.28 -10.59 23.64
CA SER A 1044 15.07 -11.85 23.72
C SER A 1044 15.04 -12.66 22.41
N ALA A 1045 16.21 -13.11 21.94
CA ALA A 1045 16.35 -13.90 20.72
C ALA A 1045 15.73 -15.30 20.86
N GLY A 1046 15.27 -15.83 19.74
CA GLY A 1046 14.70 -17.17 19.63
C GLY A 1046 15.77 -18.26 19.58
N THR A 1047 15.37 -19.48 19.18
CA THR A 1047 16.32 -20.60 19.05
C THR A 1047 17.19 -20.54 17.79
N GLY A 1048 16.89 -19.61 16.89
CA GLY A 1048 17.60 -19.34 15.66
C GLY A 1048 16.80 -18.38 14.77
N SER A 1049 17.41 -17.98 13.66
CA SER A 1049 16.75 -17.17 12.64
C SER A 1049 15.51 -17.89 12.09
N PRO A 1050 14.38 -17.20 11.83
CA PRO A 1050 13.20 -17.79 11.23
C PRO A 1050 13.53 -18.62 9.99
N THR A 1051 12.85 -19.75 9.87
CA THR A 1051 13.03 -20.71 8.76
C THR A 1051 11.81 -20.73 7.88
N MET A 1052 12.00 -20.85 6.56
CA MET A 1052 10.90 -20.79 5.59
C MET A 1052 11.13 -21.65 4.33
N HIS A 1053 10.02 -21.94 3.65
CA HIS A 1053 9.91 -22.67 2.39
C HIS A 1053 10.71 -23.98 2.34
N PRO A 1054 10.28 -25.03 3.06
CA PRO A 1054 10.88 -26.34 2.92
C PRO A 1054 10.70 -26.88 1.49
N LEU A 1055 11.74 -27.51 0.95
CA LEU A 1055 11.69 -28.31 -0.27
C LEU A 1055 12.29 -29.69 0.00
N VAL A 1056 11.58 -30.76 -0.38
CA VAL A 1056 11.98 -32.13 -0.04
C VAL A 1056 12.35 -32.98 -1.27
N THR A 1057 13.53 -33.59 -1.22
CA THR A 1057 13.99 -34.58 -2.22
C THR A 1057 13.89 -35.99 -1.65
N LYS A 1058 14.44 -36.98 -2.36
CA LYS A 1058 14.47 -38.37 -1.87
C LYS A 1058 15.22 -38.52 -0.53
N SER A 1059 16.25 -37.73 -0.27
CA SER A 1059 17.11 -37.86 0.91
C SER A 1059 17.33 -36.59 1.71
N LEU A 1060 16.98 -35.41 1.18
CA LEU A 1060 17.30 -34.13 1.79
C LEU A 1060 16.06 -33.22 1.92
N VAL A 1061 16.13 -32.30 2.87
CA VAL A 1061 15.22 -31.15 3.02
C VAL A 1061 16.04 -29.88 2.91
N TYR A 1062 15.67 -29.00 1.99
CA TYR A 1062 16.25 -27.66 1.82
C TYR A 1062 15.33 -26.62 2.46
N VAL A 1063 15.89 -25.63 3.15
CA VAL A 1063 15.13 -24.60 3.85
C VAL A 1063 15.87 -23.26 3.78
N GLY A 1064 15.16 -22.17 3.53
CA GLY A 1064 15.71 -20.81 3.61
C GLY A 1064 15.62 -20.23 5.03
N THR A 1065 16.49 -19.29 5.36
CA THR A 1065 16.45 -18.54 6.62
C THR A 1065 16.36 -17.03 6.40
N TRP A 1066 15.81 -16.34 7.40
CA TRP A 1066 15.69 -14.88 7.40
C TRP A 1066 17.05 -14.18 7.42
N ASP A 1067 18.04 -14.76 8.09
CA ASP A 1067 19.44 -14.30 8.12
C ASP A 1067 20.27 -14.66 6.87
N GLY A 1068 19.59 -15.02 5.77
CA GLY A 1068 20.18 -15.16 4.45
C GLY A 1068 20.94 -16.45 4.16
N ARG A 1069 20.58 -17.56 4.80
CA ARG A 1069 21.17 -18.89 4.54
C ARG A 1069 20.21 -19.82 3.79
N LEU A 1070 20.80 -20.69 2.97
CA LEU A 1070 20.18 -21.94 2.51
C LEU A 1070 20.72 -23.10 3.37
N LEU A 1071 19.85 -23.75 4.14
CA LEU A 1071 20.16 -24.92 4.96
C LEU A 1071 19.83 -26.22 4.22
N VAL A 1072 20.65 -27.25 4.41
CA VAL A 1072 20.41 -28.60 3.88
C VAL A 1072 20.41 -29.60 5.03
N LEU A 1073 19.29 -30.31 5.20
CA LEU A 1073 19.05 -31.26 6.28
C LEU A 1073 18.89 -32.67 5.73
N ASP A 1074 19.36 -33.68 6.48
CA ASP A 1074 19.00 -35.08 6.20
C ASP A 1074 17.50 -35.30 6.43
N ARG A 1075 16.82 -35.89 5.44
CA ARG A 1075 15.35 -36.04 5.48
C ARG A 1075 14.87 -36.96 6.60
N SER A 1076 15.67 -37.96 6.97
CA SER A 1076 15.27 -38.99 7.94
C SER A 1076 15.50 -38.59 9.39
N THR A 1077 16.54 -37.78 9.64
CA THR A 1077 17.02 -37.44 10.99
C THR A 1077 16.90 -35.95 11.32
N GLY A 1078 16.70 -35.08 10.33
CA GLY A 1078 16.73 -33.63 10.48
C GLY A 1078 18.14 -33.04 10.60
N LYS A 1079 19.18 -33.86 10.73
CA LYS A 1079 20.55 -33.37 10.97
C LYS A 1079 21.02 -32.46 9.82
N GLN A 1080 21.46 -31.24 10.16
CA GLN A 1080 22.07 -30.32 9.21
C GLN A 1080 23.35 -30.91 8.62
N GLN A 1081 23.40 -30.96 7.29
CA GLN A 1081 24.54 -31.43 6.50
C GLN A 1081 25.38 -30.26 5.95
N ALA A 1082 24.71 -29.18 5.52
CA ALA A 1082 25.36 -28.00 4.95
C ALA A 1082 24.57 -26.71 5.21
N ALA A 1083 25.24 -25.57 5.08
CA ALA A 1083 24.65 -24.23 5.09
C ALA A 1083 25.41 -23.31 4.15
N TYR A 1084 24.70 -22.52 3.34
CA TYR A 1084 25.26 -21.58 2.37
C TYR A 1084 24.83 -20.16 2.73
N ASN A 1085 25.77 -19.26 2.98
CA ASN A 1085 25.48 -17.85 3.21
C ASN A 1085 25.26 -17.15 1.86
N LEU A 1086 24.00 -16.82 1.57
CA LEU A 1086 23.59 -16.12 0.36
C LEU A 1086 23.55 -14.59 0.58
N GLY A 1087 23.61 -14.11 1.81
CA GLY A 1087 23.71 -12.68 2.17
C GLY A 1087 22.38 -11.99 2.46
N GLY A 1088 21.34 -12.20 1.65
CA GLY A 1088 20.01 -11.62 1.86
C GLY A 1088 18.98 -12.69 2.22
N GLY A 1089 17.88 -12.34 2.89
CA GLY A 1089 16.89 -13.26 3.42
C GLY A 1089 16.33 -14.21 2.37
N VAL A 1090 16.37 -15.52 2.65
CA VAL A 1090 15.89 -16.56 1.71
C VAL A 1090 14.43 -16.86 2.00
N ALA A 1091 13.58 -15.89 1.68
CA ALA A 1091 12.16 -15.93 2.00
C ALA A 1091 11.26 -16.51 0.92
N SER A 1092 11.77 -16.60 -0.30
CA SER A 1092 11.03 -17.05 -1.47
C SER A 1092 11.04 -18.58 -1.62
N ALA A 1093 10.03 -19.13 -2.31
CA ALA A 1093 9.94 -20.57 -2.52
C ALA A 1093 11.10 -21.11 -3.37
N LEU A 1094 11.80 -22.12 -2.86
CA LEU A 1094 12.89 -22.82 -3.55
C LEU A 1094 12.36 -23.64 -4.73
N SER A 1095 13.23 -23.86 -5.74
CA SER A 1095 12.93 -24.76 -6.86
C SER A 1095 14.13 -25.64 -7.21
N VAL A 1096 13.85 -26.81 -7.79
CA VAL A 1096 14.85 -27.82 -8.15
C VAL A 1096 14.57 -28.39 -9.53
N SER A 1097 15.63 -28.59 -10.32
CA SER A 1097 15.59 -29.35 -11.56
C SER A 1097 16.93 -30.02 -11.82
N GLY A 1098 16.94 -31.35 -11.78
CA GLY A 1098 18.12 -32.20 -11.98
C GLY A 1098 19.19 -31.95 -10.93
N ASP A 1099 20.30 -31.35 -11.35
CA ASP A 1099 21.42 -30.97 -10.51
C ASP A 1099 21.31 -29.57 -9.93
N TRP A 1100 20.27 -28.82 -10.27
CA TRP A 1100 20.13 -27.41 -9.91
C TRP A 1100 19.20 -27.20 -8.71
N VAL A 1101 19.63 -26.32 -7.80
CA VAL A 1101 18.81 -25.70 -6.76
C VAL A 1101 18.82 -24.19 -7.02
N PHE A 1102 17.63 -23.59 -7.05
CA PHE A 1102 17.50 -22.14 -7.15
C PHE A 1102 16.95 -21.59 -5.84
N ALA A 1103 17.61 -20.56 -5.34
CA ALA A 1103 17.21 -19.79 -4.18
C ALA A 1103 17.06 -18.32 -4.58
N LEU A 1104 16.00 -17.68 -4.12
CA LEU A 1104 15.68 -16.29 -4.40
C LEU A 1104 15.78 -15.53 -3.08
N THR A 1105 16.57 -14.46 -3.05
CA THR A 1105 16.75 -13.61 -1.87
C THR A 1105 15.94 -12.33 -1.99
N ASP A 1106 15.40 -11.84 -0.88
CA ASP A 1106 14.62 -10.61 -0.74
C ASP A 1106 15.20 -9.41 -1.53
N ASP A 1107 16.51 -9.27 -1.55
CA ASP A 1107 17.27 -8.27 -2.30
C ASP A 1107 17.14 -8.38 -3.85
N GLY A 1108 16.28 -9.26 -4.36
CA GLY A 1108 16.01 -9.39 -5.79
C GLY A 1108 16.97 -10.28 -6.55
N THR A 1109 17.78 -11.09 -5.84
CA THR A 1109 18.81 -11.92 -6.45
C THR A 1109 18.38 -13.37 -6.61
N VAL A 1110 18.52 -13.88 -7.83
CA VAL A 1110 18.45 -15.30 -8.15
C VAL A 1110 19.82 -15.94 -7.96
N HIS A 1111 19.90 -16.98 -7.13
CA HIS A 1111 21.09 -17.80 -6.92
C HIS A 1111 20.90 -19.16 -7.58
N ALA A 1112 21.77 -19.49 -8.53
CA ALA A 1112 21.79 -20.80 -9.17
C ALA A 1112 22.93 -21.65 -8.62
N LEU A 1113 22.57 -22.62 -7.79
CA LEU A 1113 23.50 -23.57 -7.19
C LEU A 1113 23.38 -24.90 -7.93
N ALA A 1114 24.51 -25.56 -8.17
CA ALA A 1114 24.52 -26.87 -8.80
C ALA A 1114 25.26 -27.92 -8.00
N ALA A 1115 24.80 -29.16 -8.10
CA ALA A 1115 25.38 -30.35 -7.50
C ALA A 1115 26.88 -30.46 -7.80
N ARG A 1116 27.66 -30.67 -6.74
CA ARG A 1116 29.05 -31.10 -6.83
C ARG A 1116 29.07 -32.63 -6.88
N ARG A 1117 29.07 -33.20 -8.09
CA ARG A 1117 29.22 -34.65 -8.28
C ARG A 1117 30.69 -35.00 -8.49
N ASP A 1118 31.23 -35.78 -7.55
CA ASP A 1118 32.58 -36.34 -7.55
C ASP A 1118 32.82 -37.34 -8.69
#